data_AF-A0A9X4MRN3-F1
#
_entry.id   AF-A0A9X4MRN3-F1
#
_cell.length_a   1.000
_cell.length_b   1.000
_cell.length_c   1.000
_cell.angle_alpha   90.00
_cell.angle_beta   90.00
_cell.angle_gamma   90.00
#
_symmetry.space_group_name_H-M   'P 1'
#
loop_
_entity.id
_entity.type
_entity.pdbx_description
1 polymer ?
#
loop_
_entity_poly.entity_id
_entity_poly.type
_entity_poly.pdbx_seq_one_letter_code
_entity_poly.pdbx_strand_id
1 'polypeptide(L)'
;EAVVAAKTADEVDAATLVGEKAVAKEEIKAAADDAKKAIDANDNLTDAEKAAAKDAVDAEVAKAEKAIDAATKADEVETATLVGEKAVAKEELKAAAEDAKKAIDANDNLTPEEKAAAKDAVDAEVAKANEAIDAAKTADAVDAATLVGEKAVAKEELKAAAEDAKKAIDANDNLTPEEKAAAKVAVDAEVAKANDAIDAATKADEVDTATLAGEKAVAKEEVKAAAEDAKKAIDANDNLTDAEKQVAKEAVDAEVAKANDAIDAATKADEVDAATLAGEKAVAKEELKAAAEDAKKAIDANDNLTPEEKAAAKDAVDAEVAKANDAIDAATKAAEVETATLAGEKAVAKEEVKAAAADAKAAIDANDNLTPEEKAAAKKAVDDEVAKAEKAIDAATKADEVDAATLAGEKAVAKEEVKAAADDAKAAIDANDNLTPEEKAAAKDAVDAEVAKANEAIDAATKADEVDAATLAGEKAVAKEEVKAAAEDAKKAIDANANLTPEEKAAAKAAVDAEVAKANDAIDAATSAEEVDAATLAGEKAVAKEELKAAADDAKKAIDANDNLTDAEKQAAKDAVDAEVAKANEAIDVATKADEVDAATLAGEKAVAKEELKAAAEDAKKAIDANANLTDAEKQAAKDAVDAEVAKANDAIDAATKADEVDTATLAGEKAVAKEELKAAVEDAKKAIDANPNLSDAEKAVAKDAVDASAAAANKAIDGATSSVEVQAAKDKGNAAIAENVLDAAKQGAKNKLMEEADKAKAAIDANPNLTPEEKAAAKAEIDKAVEEAIIAINGAGTHHALGEIKLPLSALIKPVVTVTPVLDPNNLTEEEIARIKALLEENNTFPEGTEIIVSKDASVSIKYPDGTIDLVLPAEIVKQADTTAPAITDDAKGNIVVAPTKEAVEFVVTY
;
A
#
# COMPACT_ATOMS: atom_id res chain seq x y z
N GLU A 1 80.87 -8.73 -90.10
CA GLU A 1 81.12 -8.94 -91.55
C GLU A 1 81.66 -7.71 -92.27
N ALA A 2 81.09 -6.51 -92.08
CA ALA A 2 81.56 -5.28 -92.74
C ALA A 2 83.03 -4.88 -92.42
N VAL A 3 83.47 -5.02 -91.16
CA VAL A 3 84.87 -4.75 -90.74
C VAL A 3 85.89 -5.65 -91.45
N VAL A 4 85.52 -6.90 -91.77
CA VAL A 4 86.37 -7.87 -92.47
C VAL A 4 86.46 -7.58 -93.98
N ALA A 5 85.53 -6.79 -94.52
CA ALA A 5 85.45 -6.42 -95.93
C ALA A 5 86.08 -5.05 -96.27
N ALA A 6 86.47 -4.27 -95.25
CA ALA A 6 87.05 -2.94 -95.39
C ALA A 6 88.51 -2.98 -95.90
N LYS A 7 88.87 -2.04 -96.78
CA LYS A 7 90.20 -1.93 -97.41
C LYS A 7 91.01 -0.71 -96.95
N THR A 8 90.42 0.16 -96.13
CA THR A 8 91.07 1.35 -95.53
C THR A 8 90.71 1.49 -94.05
N ALA A 9 91.51 2.25 -93.29
CA ALA A 9 91.22 2.55 -91.88
C ALA A 9 89.86 3.29 -91.74
N ASP A 10 89.57 4.24 -92.62
CA ASP A 10 88.31 4.97 -92.65
C ASP A 10 87.09 4.05 -92.93
N GLU A 11 87.25 3.00 -93.74
CA GLU A 11 86.21 2.00 -94.00
C GLU A 11 86.01 1.05 -92.80
N VAL A 12 87.06 0.78 -92.02
CA VAL A 12 86.98 0.03 -90.75
C VAL A 12 86.28 0.86 -89.68
N ASP A 13 86.63 2.13 -89.54
CA ASP A 13 86.03 3.06 -88.57
C ASP A 13 84.55 3.29 -88.88
N ALA A 14 84.18 3.46 -90.16
CA ALA A 14 82.79 3.58 -90.58
C ALA A 14 81.98 2.28 -90.34
N ALA A 15 82.56 1.11 -90.57
CA ALA A 15 81.91 -0.17 -90.31
C ALA A 15 81.77 -0.48 -88.80
N THR A 16 82.72 -0.01 -87.98
CA THR A 16 82.68 -0.12 -86.52
C THR A 16 81.61 0.79 -85.94
N LEU A 17 81.52 2.04 -86.41
CA LEU A 17 80.48 3.00 -86.02
C LEU A 17 79.07 2.51 -86.34
N VAL A 18 78.86 1.83 -87.48
CA VAL A 18 77.55 1.21 -87.81
C VAL A 18 77.19 0.10 -86.80
N GLY A 19 78.17 -0.66 -86.33
CA GLY A 19 77.99 -1.66 -85.28
C GLY A 19 77.69 -1.04 -83.92
N GLU A 20 78.44 0.00 -83.53
CA GLU A 20 78.23 0.74 -82.28
C GLU A 20 76.85 1.40 -82.22
N LYS A 21 76.38 2.01 -83.31
CA LYS A 21 75.01 2.54 -83.40
C LYS A 21 73.95 1.45 -83.24
N ALA A 22 74.18 0.25 -83.76
CA ALA A 22 73.25 -0.85 -83.62
C ALA A 22 73.19 -1.36 -82.17
N VAL A 23 74.33 -1.44 -81.48
CA VAL A 23 74.41 -1.79 -80.05
C VAL A 23 73.71 -0.73 -79.20
N ALA A 24 74.01 0.55 -79.42
CA ALA A 24 73.39 1.69 -78.73
C ALA A 24 71.85 1.71 -78.85
N LYS A 25 71.30 1.36 -80.02
CA LYS A 25 69.85 1.25 -80.20
C LYS A 25 69.23 0.08 -79.43
N GLU A 26 69.93 -1.06 -79.34
CA GLU A 26 69.47 -2.17 -78.51
C GLU A 26 69.60 -1.87 -77.01
N GLU A 27 70.60 -1.09 -76.57
CA GLU A 27 70.74 -0.61 -75.19
C GLU A 27 69.57 0.33 -74.80
N ILE A 28 69.27 1.33 -75.64
CA ILE A 28 68.09 2.20 -75.45
C ILE A 28 66.79 1.40 -75.39
N LYS A 29 66.66 0.39 -76.26
CA LYS A 29 65.48 -0.46 -76.29
C LYS A 29 65.37 -1.31 -75.03
N ALA A 30 66.47 -1.83 -74.50
CA ALA A 30 66.49 -2.55 -73.23
C ALA A 30 66.05 -1.65 -72.07
N ALA A 31 66.60 -0.43 -71.97
CA ALA A 31 66.18 0.56 -70.98
C ALA A 31 64.69 0.90 -71.10
N ALA A 32 64.17 1.05 -72.33
CA ALA A 32 62.77 1.30 -72.58
C ALA A 32 61.87 0.10 -72.22
N ASP A 33 62.31 -1.13 -72.51
CA ASP A 33 61.58 -2.34 -72.16
C ASP A 33 61.52 -2.53 -70.63
N ASP A 34 62.56 -2.13 -69.89
CA ASP A 34 62.58 -2.15 -68.43
C ASP A 34 61.69 -1.05 -67.83
N ALA A 35 61.79 0.19 -68.31
CA ALA A 35 60.89 1.28 -67.93
C ALA A 35 59.41 0.94 -68.18
N LYS A 36 59.08 0.29 -69.30
CA LYS A 36 57.71 -0.14 -69.60
C LYS A 36 57.20 -1.21 -68.63
N LYS A 37 58.08 -2.08 -68.12
CA LYS A 37 57.71 -3.07 -67.09
C LYS A 37 57.47 -2.40 -65.74
N ALA A 38 58.28 -1.42 -65.36
CA ALA A 38 58.06 -0.62 -64.16
C ALA A 38 56.72 0.13 -64.24
N ILE A 39 56.43 0.79 -65.36
CA ILE A 39 55.13 1.43 -65.62
C ILE A 39 53.96 0.44 -65.53
N ASP A 40 54.17 -0.82 -65.93
CA ASP A 40 53.15 -1.86 -65.81
C ASP A 40 52.86 -2.25 -64.35
N ALA A 41 53.85 -2.14 -63.46
CA ALA A 41 53.74 -2.48 -62.05
C ALA A 41 53.05 -1.39 -61.19
N ASN A 42 52.97 -0.15 -61.68
CA ASN A 42 52.27 0.97 -61.05
C ASN A 42 50.74 0.74 -60.97
N ASP A 43 50.27 0.06 -59.93
CA ASP A 43 48.90 -0.46 -59.86
C ASP A 43 47.81 0.60 -59.60
N ASN A 44 48.18 1.82 -59.18
CA ASN A 44 47.25 2.93 -59.03
C ASN A 44 46.97 3.64 -60.38
N LEU A 45 47.84 3.49 -61.39
CA LEU A 45 47.61 3.99 -62.76
C LEU A 45 46.57 3.16 -63.53
N THR A 46 45.69 3.84 -64.25
CA THR A 46 44.77 3.17 -65.19
C THR A 46 45.51 2.66 -66.43
N ASP A 47 44.94 1.68 -67.13
CA ASP A 47 45.47 1.20 -68.42
C ASP A 47 45.75 2.33 -69.43
N ALA A 48 44.91 3.37 -69.44
CA ALA A 48 45.07 4.51 -70.32
C ALA A 48 46.27 5.39 -69.92
N GLU A 49 46.52 5.56 -68.63
CA GLU A 49 47.66 6.32 -68.11
C GLU A 49 48.95 5.53 -68.25
N LYS A 50 48.92 4.22 -67.98
CA LYS A 50 50.03 3.30 -68.29
C LYS A 50 50.38 3.38 -69.78
N ALA A 51 49.39 3.30 -70.67
CA ALA A 51 49.63 3.43 -72.11
C ALA A 51 50.23 4.79 -72.50
N ALA A 52 49.72 5.89 -71.94
CA ALA A 52 50.24 7.23 -72.19
C ALA A 52 51.69 7.40 -71.70
N ALA A 53 52.05 6.84 -70.55
CA ALA A 53 53.41 6.82 -70.04
C ALA A 53 54.35 6.02 -70.96
N LYS A 54 53.91 4.84 -71.45
CA LYS A 54 54.70 4.03 -72.40
C LYS A 54 54.87 4.72 -73.76
N ASP A 55 53.86 5.43 -74.24
CA ASP A 55 53.95 6.24 -75.46
C ASP A 55 54.97 7.39 -75.30
N ALA A 56 55.06 7.98 -74.10
CA ALA A 56 56.08 8.99 -73.78
C ALA A 56 57.49 8.39 -73.80
N VAL A 57 57.67 7.19 -73.23
CA VAL A 57 58.93 6.43 -73.32
C VAL A 57 59.29 6.16 -74.79
N ASP A 58 58.35 5.70 -75.61
CA ASP A 58 58.59 5.45 -77.04
C ASP A 58 58.96 6.73 -77.83
N ALA A 59 58.39 7.88 -77.43
CA ALA A 59 58.75 9.16 -78.01
C ALA A 59 60.20 9.56 -77.69
N GLU A 60 60.67 9.30 -76.46
CA GLU A 60 62.07 9.53 -76.08
C GLU A 60 63.03 8.56 -76.77
N VAL A 61 62.67 7.27 -76.88
CA VAL A 61 63.41 6.28 -77.68
C VAL A 61 63.59 6.76 -79.12
N ALA A 62 62.50 7.20 -79.78
CA ALA A 62 62.56 7.71 -81.15
C ALA A 62 63.42 8.98 -81.30
N LYS A 63 63.56 9.80 -80.25
CA LYS A 63 64.50 10.93 -80.24
C LYS A 63 65.94 10.46 -80.07
N ALA A 64 66.19 9.52 -79.17
CA ALA A 64 67.49 8.92 -78.93
C ALA A 64 68.02 8.22 -80.19
N GLU A 65 67.20 7.40 -80.86
CA GLU A 65 67.58 6.72 -82.11
C GLU A 65 67.98 7.71 -83.21
N LYS A 66 67.27 8.84 -83.35
CA LYS A 66 67.64 9.90 -84.31
C LYS A 66 68.96 10.55 -83.96
N ALA A 67 69.24 10.78 -82.68
CA ALA A 67 70.50 11.34 -82.21
C ALA A 67 71.67 10.37 -82.46
N ILE A 68 71.46 9.07 -82.18
CA ILE A 68 72.41 7.98 -82.48
C ILE A 68 72.66 7.90 -83.99
N ASP A 69 71.62 7.96 -84.82
CA ASP A 69 71.77 7.94 -86.28
C ASP A 69 72.53 9.16 -86.79
N ALA A 70 72.35 10.33 -86.18
CA ALA A 70 73.04 11.56 -86.54
C ALA A 70 74.51 11.62 -86.09
N ALA A 71 74.92 10.80 -85.11
CA ALA A 71 76.28 10.79 -84.59
C ALA A 71 77.30 10.38 -85.67
N THR A 72 78.45 11.06 -85.71
CA THR A 72 79.50 10.83 -86.72
C THR A 72 80.72 10.10 -86.16
N LYS A 73 80.76 9.89 -84.85
CA LYS A 73 81.86 9.25 -84.10
C LYS A 73 81.33 8.42 -82.92
N ALA A 74 82.15 7.50 -82.44
CA ALA A 74 81.82 6.60 -81.33
C ALA A 74 81.45 7.33 -80.02
N ASP A 75 82.20 8.39 -79.68
CA ASP A 75 81.95 9.22 -78.48
C ASP A 75 80.63 10.01 -78.57
N GLU A 76 80.25 10.42 -79.79
CA GLU A 76 78.96 11.04 -80.08
C GLU A 76 77.80 10.02 -79.97
N VAL A 77 78.02 8.75 -80.34
CA VAL A 77 77.05 7.66 -80.17
C VAL A 77 76.86 7.35 -78.68
N GLU A 78 77.95 7.18 -77.92
CA GLU A 78 77.91 6.92 -76.47
C GLU A 78 77.20 8.07 -75.71
N THR A 79 77.50 9.32 -76.07
CA THR A 79 76.81 10.49 -75.50
C THR A 79 75.32 10.51 -75.85
N ALA A 80 74.94 10.20 -77.09
CA ALA A 80 73.55 10.18 -77.52
C ALA A 80 72.76 9.04 -76.85
N THR A 81 73.39 7.89 -76.64
CA THR A 81 72.83 6.73 -75.93
C THR A 81 72.55 7.09 -74.47
N LEU A 82 73.55 7.61 -73.75
CA LEU A 82 73.38 8.00 -72.35
C LEU A 82 72.33 9.12 -72.17
N VAL A 83 72.23 10.07 -73.10
CA VAL A 83 71.16 11.10 -73.07
C VAL A 83 69.79 10.48 -73.27
N GLY A 84 69.67 9.48 -74.15
CA GLY A 84 68.43 8.74 -74.37
C GLY A 84 68.01 7.90 -73.16
N GLU A 85 68.94 7.18 -72.54
CA GLU A 85 68.71 6.39 -71.32
C GLU A 85 68.23 7.27 -70.18
N LYS A 86 68.86 8.43 -69.98
CA LYS A 86 68.39 9.43 -69.00
C LYS A 86 66.98 9.91 -69.30
N ALA A 87 66.64 10.17 -70.56
CA ALA A 87 65.30 10.63 -70.92
C ALA A 87 64.24 9.55 -70.66
N VAL A 88 64.54 8.28 -70.95
CA VAL A 88 63.68 7.13 -70.64
C VAL A 88 63.47 6.99 -69.13
N ALA A 89 64.56 7.00 -68.35
CA ALA A 89 64.53 6.94 -66.89
C ALA A 89 63.67 8.05 -66.23
N LYS A 90 63.65 9.25 -66.83
CA LYS A 90 62.81 10.35 -66.31
C LYS A 90 61.32 10.14 -66.56
N GLU A 91 60.94 9.50 -67.67
CA GLU A 91 59.52 9.15 -67.92
C GLU A 91 59.06 7.98 -67.04
N GLU A 92 59.95 7.02 -66.74
CA GLU A 92 59.72 5.96 -65.75
C GLU A 92 59.44 6.53 -64.35
N LEU A 93 60.36 7.34 -63.83
CA LEU A 93 60.22 8.01 -62.52
C LEU A 93 58.97 8.89 -62.44
N LYS A 94 58.62 9.56 -63.53
CA LYS A 94 57.40 10.38 -63.61
C LYS A 94 56.14 9.52 -63.53
N ALA A 95 56.14 8.32 -64.11
CA ALA A 95 55.02 7.41 -63.98
C ALA A 95 54.86 6.91 -62.54
N ALA A 96 55.96 6.58 -61.85
CA ALA A 96 55.94 6.23 -60.42
C ALA A 96 55.42 7.39 -59.55
N ALA A 97 55.81 8.63 -59.86
CA ALA A 97 55.29 9.81 -59.16
C ALA A 97 53.79 10.03 -59.35
N GLU A 98 53.27 9.84 -60.57
CA GLU A 98 51.83 9.95 -60.84
C GLU A 98 51.03 8.81 -60.19
N ASP A 99 51.63 7.63 -60.04
CA ASP A 99 51.05 6.50 -59.29
C ASP A 99 50.87 6.87 -57.81
N ALA A 100 51.94 7.28 -57.13
CA ALA A 100 51.91 7.73 -55.74
C ALA A 100 50.93 8.89 -55.50
N LYS A 101 50.88 9.87 -56.43
CA LYS A 101 49.94 10.99 -56.33
C LYS A 101 48.48 10.54 -56.38
N LYS A 102 48.15 9.47 -57.10
CA LYS A 102 46.79 8.92 -57.16
C LYS A 102 46.40 8.21 -55.88
N ALA A 103 47.31 7.44 -55.28
CA ALA A 103 47.10 6.86 -53.95
C ALA A 103 46.80 7.97 -52.93
N ILE A 104 47.62 9.03 -52.91
CA ILE A 104 47.40 10.21 -52.05
C ILE A 104 46.06 10.89 -52.35
N ASP A 105 45.64 10.97 -53.61
CA ASP A 105 44.34 11.55 -53.99
C ASP A 105 43.15 10.70 -53.53
N ALA A 106 43.29 9.38 -53.51
CA ALA A 106 42.25 8.45 -53.09
C ALA A 106 42.02 8.46 -51.57
N ASN A 107 43.01 8.87 -50.79
CA ASN A 107 42.93 8.85 -49.32
C ASN A 107 41.92 9.87 -48.78
N ASP A 108 40.72 9.45 -48.39
CA ASP A 108 39.65 10.39 -48.03
C ASP A 108 39.83 11.08 -46.67
N ASN A 109 40.67 10.56 -45.78
CA ASN A 109 40.88 11.15 -44.44
C ASN A 109 41.87 12.33 -44.46
N LEU A 110 42.72 12.43 -45.48
CA LEU A 110 43.57 13.59 -45.70
C LEU A 110 42.76 14.78 -46.21
N THR A 111 43.02 15.96 -45.65
CA THR A 111 42.46 17.23 -46.14
C THR A 111 43.09 17.60 -47.50
N PRO A 112 42.43 18.45 -48.31
CA PRO A 112 43.01 18.93 -49.56
C PRO A 112 44.40 19.56 -49.39
N GLU A 113 44.64 20.26 -48.28
CA GLU A 113 45.94 20.85 -47.94
C GLU A 113 47.00 19.80 -47.64
N GLU A 114 46.66 18.73 -46.91
CA GLU A 114 47.57 17.63 -46.61
C GLU A 114 47.87 16.80 -47.86
N LYS A 115 46.85 16.53 -48.68
CA LYS A 115 47.02 15.90 -50.00
C LYS A 115 47.97 16.72 -50.87
N ALA A 116 47.82 18.04 -50.91
CA ALA A 116 48.72 18.92 -51.66
C ALA A 116 50.16 18.88 -51.11
N ALA A 117 50.32 18.94 -49.78
CA ALA A 117 51.63 18.87 -49.14
C ALA A 117 52.35 17.54 -49.40
N ALA A 118 51.62 16.42 -49.37
CA ALA A 118 52.17 15.10 -49.70
C ALA A 118 52.60 15.02 -51.18
N LYS A 119 51.80 15.54 -52.12
CA LYS A 119 52.17 15.60 -53.54
C LYS A 119 53.37 16.52 -53.81
N ASP A 120 53.47 17.64 -53.12
CA ASP A 120 54.63 18.54 -53.21
C ASP A 120 55.91 17.84 -52.72
N ALA A 121 55.81 16.98 -51.68
CA ALA A 121 56.93 16.17 -51.21
C ALA A 121 57.36 15.12 -52.26
N VAL A 122 56.40 14.47 -52.91
CA VAL A 122 56.67 13.58 -54.06
C VAL A 122 57.40 14.33 -55.18
N ASP A 123 56.92 15.51 -55.57
CA ASP A 123 57.56 16.33 -56.62
C ASP A 123 58.98 16.77 -56.22
N ALA A 124 59.23 17.03 -54.94
CA ALA A 124 60.56 17.36 -54.44
C ALA A 124 61.54 16.17 -54.54
N GLU A 125 61.10 14.94 -54.26
CA GLU A 125 61.91 13.73 -54.45
C GLU A 125 62.16 13.44 -55.93
N VAL A 126 61.15 13.62 -56.78
CA VAL A 126 61.31 13.53 -58.24
C VAL A 126 62.34 14.53 -58.76
N ALA A 127 62.35 15.77 -58.25
CA ALA A 127 63.35 16.77 -58.63
C ALA A 127 64.78 16.35 -58.25
N LYS A 128 64.98 15.81 -57.03
CA LYS A 128 66.29 15.31 -56.57
C LYS A 128 66.77 14.13 -57.41
N ALA A 129 65.88 13.18 -57.71
CA ALA A 129 66.20 12.03 -58.53
C ALA A 129 66.53 12.43 -59.97
N ASN A 130 65.80 13.39 -60.55
CA ASN A 130 66.13 13.97 -61.86
C ASN A 130 67.53 14.59 -61.89
N GLU A 131 67.96 15.31 -60.84
CA GLU A 131 69.31 15.84 -60.73
C GLU A 131 70.38 14.73 -60.67
N ALA A 132 70.09 13.64 -59.95
CA ALA A 132 70.97 12.48 -59.88
C ALA A 132 71.09 11.75 -61.23
N ILE A 133 69.97 11.55 -61.93
CA ILE A 133 69.91 11.01 -63.29
C ILE A 133 70.72 11.90 -64.25
N ASP A 134 70.56 13.21 -64.17
CA ASP A 134 71.33 14.15 -65.00
C ASP A 134 72.84 14.09 -64.71
N ALA A 135 73.23 13.86 -63.46
CA ALA A 135 74.63 13.74 -63.05
C ALA A 135 75.28 12.39 -63.41
N ALA A 136 74.49 11.36 -63.70
CA ALA A 136 74.98 10.02 -64.03
C ALA A 136 75.86 10.01 -65.30
N LYS A 137 76.87 9.14 -65.32
CA LYS A 137 77.85 9.05 -66.42
C LYS A 137 77.83 7.72 -67.18
N THR A 138 77.06 6.76 -66.71
CA THR A 138 76.97 5.40 -67.23
C THR A 138 75.52 4.93 -67.09
N ALA A 139 75.09 3.99 -67.94
CA ALA A 139 73.76 3.36 -67.87
C ALA A 139 73.45 2.82 -66.47
N ASP A 140 74.34 2.00 -65.89
CA ASP A 140 74.20 1.47 -64.52
C ASP A 140 73.99 2.57 -63.46
N ALA A 141 74.55 3.76 -63.67
CA ALA A 141 74.40 4.88 -62.74
C ALA A 141 73.09 5.65 -62.97
N VAL A 142 72.53 5.60 -64.18
CA VAL A 142 71.18 6.08 -64.47
C VAL A 142 70.18 5.15 -63.79
N ASP A 143 70.25 3.84 -64.02
CA ASP A 143 69.34 2.85 -63.43
C ASP A 143 69.36 2.91 -61.89
N ALA A 144 70.55 2.99 -61.29
CA ALA A 144 70.68 3.14 -59.85
C ALA A 144 70.08 4.47 -59.32
N ALA A 145 70.17 5.56 -60.09
CA ALA A 145 69.58 6.84 -59.71
C ALA A 145 68.06 6.83 -59.85
N THR A 146 67.51 6.19 -60.90
CA THR A 146 66.07 5.99 -61.10
C THR A 146 65.48 5.20 -59.95
N LEU A 147 66.06 4.03 -59.63
CA LEU A 147 65.58 3.17 -58.55
C LEU A 147 65.64 3.87 -57.17
N VAL A 148 66.67 4.68 -56.90
CA VAL A 148 66.72 5.49 -55.67
C VAL A 148 65.60 6.53 -55.64
N GLY A 149 65.26 7.13 -56.79
CA GLY A 149 64.15 8.05 -56.92
C GLY A 149 62.79 7.39 -56.69
N GLU A 150 62.54 6.23 -57.30
CA GLU A 150 61.32 5.45 -57.12
C GLU A 150 61.12 5.06 -55.65
N LYS A 151 62.18 4.58 -54.99
CA LYS A 151 62.15 4.32 -53.55
C LYS A 151 61.77 5.56 -52.74
N ALA A 152 62.31 6.73 -53.10
CA ALA A 152 61.99 7.97 -52.38
C ALA A 152 60.53 8.40 -52.57
N VAL A 153 59.98 8.23 -53.78
CA VAL A 153 58.58 8.49 -54.09
C VAL A 153 57.66 7.54 -53.30
N ALA A 154 57.94 6.23 -53.33
CA ALA A 154 57.21 5.20 -52.59
C ALA A 154 57.16 5.48 -51.06
N LYS A 155 58.23 6.02 -50.49
CA LYS A 155 58.27 6.38 -49.06
C LYS A 155 57.37 7.56 -48.72
N GLU A 156 57.17 8.52 -49.63
CA GLU A 156 56.26 9.64 -49.41
C GLU A 156 54.79 9.21 -49.58
N GLU A 157 54.49 8.25 -50.45
CA GLU A 157 53.18 7.59 -50.54
C GLU A 157 52.82 6.85 -49.24
N LEU A 158 53.70 5.95 -48.77
CA LEU A 158 53.52 5.22 -47.52
C LEU A 158 53.34 6.16 -46.31
N LYS A 159 54.06 7.28 -46.30
CA LYS A 159 53.94 8.29 -45.24
C LYS A 159 52.58 8.98 -45.26
N ALA A 160 51.98 9.20 -46.43
CA ALA A 160 50.62 9.73 -46.51
C ALA A 160 49.61 8.75 -45.92
N ALA A 161 49.71 7.45 -46.24
CA ALA A 161 48.89 6.39 -45.64
C ALA A 161 49.07 6.30 -44.12
N ALA A 162 50.30 6.48 -43.62
CA ALA A 162 50.57 6.51 -42.18
C ALA A 162 49.93 7.70 -41.46
N GLU A 163 49.94 8.89 -42.07
CA GLU A 163 49.30 10.08 -41.48
C GLU A 163 47.77 9.98 -41.49
N ASP A 164 47.20 9.32 -42.50
CA ASP A 164 45.79 8.93 -42.51
C ASP A 164 45.43 8.05 -41.31
N ALA A 165 46.08 6.89 -41.16
CA ALA A 165 45.82 5.99 -40.03
C ALA A 165 45.95 6.68 -38.66
N LYS A 166 46.94 7.58 -38.51
CA LYS A 166 47.12 8.36 -37.28
C LYS A 166 45.97 9.31 -36.99
N LYS A 167 45.29 9.85 -38.01
CA LYS A 167 44.11 10.71 -37.87
C LYS A 167 42.87 9.91 -37.49
N ALA A 168 42.68 8.74 -38.09
CA ALA A 168 41.63 7.81 -37.70
C ALA A 168 41.78 7.41 -36.21
N ILE A 169 43.00 7.03 -35.80
CA ILE A 169 43.32 6.75 -34.38
C ILE A 169 43.02 7.94 -33.45
N ASP A 170 43.23 9.18 -33.92
CA ASP A 170 42.90 10.37 -33.14
C ASP A 170 41.40 10.58 -32.95
N ALA A 171 40.57 10.07 -33.86
CA ALA A 171 39.12 10.21 -33.80
C ALA A 171 38.46 9.28 -32.77
N ASN A 172 39.05 8.14 -32.46
CA ASN A 172 38.52 7.13 -31.53
C ASN A 172 38.37 7.68 -30.10
N ASP A 173 37.18 8.10 -29.68
CA ASP A 173 37.01 8.94 -28.48
C ASP A 173 37.00 8.13 -27.16
N ASN A 174 36.81 6.80 -27.22
CA ASN A 174 36.89 5.92 -26.07
C ASN A 174 38.35 5.54 -25.70
N LEU A 175 39.31 5.71 -26.61
CA LEU A 175 40.75 5.52 -26.33
C LEU A 175 41.36 6.66 -25.51
N THR A 176 42.20 6.32 -24.54
CA THR A 176 42.98 7.33 -23.79
C THR A 176 44.11 7.90 -24.64
N PRO A 177 44.65 9.10 -24.30
CA PRO A 177 45.80 9.67 -24.99
C PRO A 177 47.01 8.73 -25.04
N GLU A 178 47.24 7.92 -24.01
CA GLU A 178 48.32 6.93 -23.96
C GLU A 178 48.10 5.77 -24.94
N GLU A 179 46.86 5.32 -25.10
CA GLU A 179 46.51 4.25 -26.03
C GLU A 179 46.54 4.72 -27.47
N LYS A 180 46.03 5.93 -27.75
CA LYS A 180 46.21 6.61 -29.05
C LYS A 180 47.69 6.71 -29.40
N ALA A 181 48.53 7.14 -28.45
CA ALA A 181 49.98 7.20 -28.66
C ALA A 181 50.60 5.82 -28.92
N ALA A 182 50.17 4.78 -28.21
CA ALA A 182 50.66 3.41 -28.42
C ALA A 182 50.28 2.87 -29.81
N ALA A 183 49.04 3.11 -30.26
CA ALA A 183 48.59 2.73 -31.60
C ALA A 183 49.39 3.46 -32.69
N LYS A 184 49.64 4.76 -32.53
CA LYS A 184 50.50 5.53 -33.47
C LYS A 184 51.94 5.04 -33.54
N VAL A 185 52.50 4.58 -32.42
CA VAL A 185 53.83 3.95 -32.39
C VAL A 185 53.84 2.61 -33.14
N ALA A 186 52.75 1.85 -33.09
CA ALA A 186 52.62 0.62 -33.87
C ALA A 186 52.58 0.93 -35.38
N VAL A 187 51.83 1.96 -35.80
CA VAL A 187 51.85 2.47 -37.18
C VAL A 187 53.28 2.85 -37.60
N ASP A 188 54.00 3.65 -36.80
CA ASP A 188 55.38 4.04 -37.11
C ASP A 188 56.33 2.83 -37.22
N ALA A 189 56.08 1.77 -36.45
CA ALA A 189 56.87 0.53 -36.51
C ALA A 189 56.62 -0.24 -37.83
N GLU A 190 55.38 -0.29 -38.32
CA GLU A 190 55.07 -0.90 -39.62
C GLU A 190 55.65 -0.07 -40.78
N VAL A 191 55.58 1.26 -40.68
CA VAL A 191 56.22 2.18 -41.64
C VAL A 191 57.73 1.94 -41.69
N ALA A 192 58.39 1.73 -40.55
CA ALA A 192 59.83 1.43 -40.51
C ALA A 192 60.16 0.11 -41.23
N LYS A 193 59.36 -0.95 -41.02
CA LYS A 193 59.55 -2.24 -41.70
C LYS A 193 59.34 -2.13 -43.21
N ALA A 194 58.32 -1.40 -43.62
CA ALA A 194 58.04 -1.18 -45.04
C ALA A 194 59.15 -0.34 -45.71
N ASN A 195 59.66 0.69 -45.03
CA ASN A 195 60.83 1.43 -45.49
C ASN A 195 62.07 0.55 -45.68
N ASP A 196 62.34 -0.38 -44.76
CA ASP A 196 63.44 -1.36 -44.90
C ASP A 196 63.23 -2.28 -46.11
N ALA A 197 61.99 -2.70 -46.38
CA ALA A 197 61.65 -3.52 -47.55
C ALA A 197 61.80 -2.74 -48.87
N ILE A 198 61.32 -1.50 -48.92
CA ILE A 198 61.52 -0.57 -50.04
C ILE A 198 63.02 -0.34 -50.28
N ASP A 199 63.82 -0.16 -49.23
CA ASP A 199 65.27 0.00 -49.36
C ASP A 199 65.96 -1.26 -49.87
N ALA A 200 65.46 -2.45 -49.52
CA ALA A 200 66.00 -3.73 -49.98
C ALA A 200 65.64 -4.07 -51.43
N ALA A 201 64.60 -3.46 -52.01
CA ALA A 201 64.16 -3.69 -53.38
C ALA A 201 65.27 -3.41 -54.40
N THR A 202 65.38 -4.24 -55.42
CA THR A 202 66.41 -4.11 -56.47
C THR A 202 65.85 -3.69 -57.82
N LYS A 203 64.52 -3.58 -57.92
CA LYS A 203 63.75 -3.24 -59.11
C LYS A 203 62.47 -2.50 -58.74
N ALA A 204 61.89 -1.77 -59.70
CA ALA A 204 60.66 -1.00 -59.52
C ALA A 204 59.46 -1.87 -59.07
N ASP A 205 59.26 -3.04 -59.67
CA ASP A 205 58.16 -3.96 -59.30
C ASP A 205 58.27 -4.47 -57.86
N GLU A 206 59.51 -4.61 -57.35
CA GLU A 206 59.77 -4.95 -55.95
C GLU A 206 59.51 -3.75 -55.01
N VAL A 207 59.69 -2.51 -55.48
CA VAL A 207 59.37 -1.29 -54.73
C VAL A 207 57.85 -1.17 -54.56
N ASP A 208 57.07 -1.25 -55.63
CA ASP A 208 55.61 -1.13 -55.58
C ASP A 208 54.97 -2.21 -54.70
N THR A 209 55.45 -3.45 -54.85
CA THR A 209 55.03 -4.58 -53.99
C THR A 209 55.31 -4.30 -52.51
N ALA A 210 56.47 -3.69 -52.20
CA ALA A 210 56.83 -3.36 -50.83
C ALA A 210 56.02 -2.18 -50.27
N THR A 211 55.72 -1.16 -51.09
CA THR A 211 54.87 -0.02 -50.73
C THR A 211 53.47 -0.50 -50.36
N LEU A 212 52.81 -1.24 -51.25
CA LEU A 212 51.46 -1.77 -51.01
C LEU A 212 51.40 -2.69 -49.79
N ALA A 213 52.44 -3.51 -49.56
CA ALA A 213 52.52 -4.35 -48.36
C ALA A 213 52.62 -3.51 -47.08
N GLY A 214 53.32 -2.37 -47.13
CA GLY A 214 53.40 -1.40 -46.05
C GLY A 214 52.08 -0.70 -45.76
N GLU A 215 51.38 -0.24 -46.79
CA GLU A 215 50.06 0.38 -46.67
C GLU A 215 49.05 -0.57 -46.02
N LYS A 216 49.02 -1.84 -46.47
CA LYS A 216 48.21 -2.89 -45.85
C LYS A 216 48.55 -3.08 -44.37
N ALA A 217 49.83 -3.04 -44.00
CA ALA A 217 50.24 -3.20 -42.60
C ALA A 217 49.80 -2.02 -41.72
N VAL A 218 49.88 -0.79 -42.25
CA VAL A 218 49.39 0.43 -41.60
C VAL A 218 47.87 0.40 -41.41
N ALA A 219 47.12 0.07 -42.46
CA ALA A 219 45.66 -0.09 -42.43
C ALA A 219 45.19 -1.10 -41.37
N LYS A 220 45.92 -2.20 -41.17
CA LYS A 220 45.60 -3.19 -40.13
C LYS A 220 45.75 -2.66 -38.71
N GLU A 221 46.72 -1.77 -38.46
CA GLU A 221 46.87 -1.13 -37.15
C GLU A 221 45.79 -0.07 -36.89
N GLU A 222 45.26 0.57 -37.93
CA GLU A 222 44.09 1.46 -37.85
C GLU A 222 42.82 0.70 -37.46
N VAL A 223 42.46 -0.37 -38.17
CA VAL A 223 41.30 -1.22 -37.83
C VAL A 223 41.41 -1.78 -36.42
N LYS A 224 42.62 -2.15 -36.00
CA LYS A 224 42.88 -2.63 -34.64
C LYS A 224 42.64 -1.55 -33.58
N ALA A 225 42.98 -0.30 -33.87
CA ALA A 225 42.69 0.80 -32.94
C ALA A 225 41.18 1.06 -32.83
N ALA A 226 40.43 1.01 -33.95
CA ALA A 226 38.96 1.08 -33.93
C ALA A 226 38.35 -0.08 -33.11
N ALA A 227 38.90 -1.29 -33.22
CA ALA A 227 38.45 -2.43 -32.44
C ALA A 227 38.70 -2.27 -30.93
N GLU A 228 39.84 -1.73 -30.52
CA GLU A 228 40.12 -1.47 -29.10
C GLU A 228 39.24 -0.34 -28.54
N ASP A 229 38.85 0.63 -29.38
CA ASP A 229 37.88 1.67 -29.02
C ASP A 229 36.49 1.06 -28.73
N ALA A 230 35.94 0.30 -29.69
CA ALA A 230 34.67 -0.41 -29.54
C ALA A 230 34.64 -1.35 -28.33
N LYS A 231 35.74 -2.07 -28.06
CA LYS A 231 35.84 -2.96 -26.89
C LYS A 231 35.73 -2.20 -25.56
N LYS A 232 36.14 -0.94 -25.51
CA LYS A 232 36.01 -0.10 -24.31
C LYS A 232 34.59 0.41 -24.11
N ALA A 233 33.91 0.81 -25.18
CA ALA A 233 32.49 1.11 -25.12
C ALA A 233 31.69 -0.12 -24.65
N ILE A 234 31.99 -1.31 -25.20
CA ILE A 234 31.41 -2.59 -24.74
C ILE A 234 31.65 -2.82 -23.23
N ASP A 235 32.83 -2.46 -22.71
CA ASP A 235 33.13 -2.60 -21.29
C ASP A 235 32.34 -1.64 -20.38
N ALA A 236 31.91 -0.49 -20.89
CA ALA A 236 31.13 0.50 -20.16
C ALA A 236 29.67 0.09 -19.90
N ASN A 237 29.10 -0.75 -20.77
CA ASN A 237 27.73 -1.25 -20.70
C ASN A 237 27.45 -2.03 -19.40
N ASP A 238 26.90 -1.38 -18.37
CA ASP A 238 26.81 -1.93 -17.01
C ASP A 238 25.69 -2.98 -16.82
N ASN A 239 24.69 -3.02 -17.70
CA ASN A 239 23.63 -4.01 -17.65
C ASN A 239 24.09 -5.36 -18.26
N LEU A 240 25.07 -5.36 -19.18
CA LEU A 240 25.65 -6.58 -19.73
C LEU A 240 26.53 -7.34 -18.72
N THR A 241 26.39 -8.68 -18.69
CA THR A 241 27.29 -9.55 -17.93
C THR A 241 28.67 -9.66 -18.59
N ASP A 242 29.69 -10.04 -17.83
CA ASP A 242 31.04 -10.33 -18.36
C ASP A 242 31.01 -11.32 -19.54
N ALA A 243 30.09 -12.29 -19.51
CA ALA A 243 29.93 -13.27 -20.58
C ALA A 243 29.33 -12.65 -21.85
N GLU A 244 28.35 -11.77 -21.71
CA GLU A 244 27.74 -11.03 -22.83
C GLU A 244 28.73 -10.03 -23.43
N LYS A 245 29.47 -9.29 -22.58
CA LYS A 245 30.57 -8.42 -23.00
C LYS A 245 31.61 -9.19 -23.80
N GLN A 246 32.03 -10.37 -23.31
CA GLN A 246 32.98 -11.22 -24.02
C GLN A 246 32.47 -11.67 -25.39
N VAL A 247 31.18 -12.03 -25.51
CA VAL A 247 30.57 -12.40 -26.79
C VAL A 247 30.57 -11.21 -27.76
N ALA A 248 30.26 -10.00 -27.30
CA ALA A 248 30.32 -8.80 -28.13
C ALA A 248 31.75 -8.50 -28.60
N LYS A 249 32.75 -8.62 -27.72
CA LYS A 249 34.17 -8.44 -28.09
C LYS A 249 34.67 -9.49 -29.10
N GLU A 250 34.21 -10.73 -28.99
CA GLU A 250 34.51 -11.78 -29.97
C GLU A 250 33.89 -11.50 -31.35
N ALA A 251 32.71 -10.86 -31.39
CA ALA A 251 32.11 -10.42 -32.63
C ALA A 251 32.92 -9.29 -33.28
N VAL A 252 33.41 -8.32 -32.49
CA VAL A 252 34.36 -7.29 -32.95
C VAL A 252 35.62 -7.94 -33.53
N ASP A 253 36.25 -8.89 -32.83
CA ASP A 253 37.44 -9.59 -33.33
C ASP A 253 37.18 -10.36 -34.64
N ALA A 254 35.97 -10.88 -34.83
CA ALA A 254 35.56 -11.54 -36.07
C ALA A 254 35.44 -10.56 -37.26
N GLU A 255 34.92 -9.34 -37.02
CA GLU A 255 34.88 -8.30 -38.06
C GLU A 255 36.29 -7.78 -38.39
N VAL A 256 37.17 -7.63 -37.39
CA VAL A 256 38.60 -7.31 -37.62
C VAL A 256 39.27 -8.36 -38.50
N ALA A 257 39.00 -9.64 -38.29
CA ALA A 257 39.55 -10.70 -39.12
C ALA A 257 39.09 -10.59 -40.59
N LYS A 258 37.81 -10.28 -40.83
CA LYS A 258 37.29 -10.07 -42.18
C LYS A 258 37.87 -8.83 -42.84
N ALA A 259 38.03 -7.73 -42.09
CA ALA A 259 38.68 -6.52 -42.57
C ALA A 259 40.13 -6.79 -42.98
N ASN A 260 40.88 -7.52 -42.14
CA ASN A 260 42.24 -7.94 -42.46
C ASN A 260 42.34 -8.80 -43.72
N ASP A 261 41.42 -9.74 -43.92
CA ASP A 261 41.34 -10.56 -45.13
C ASP A 261 41.06 -9.71 -46.39
N ALA A 262 40.18 -8.70 -46.28
CA ALA A 262 39.87 -7.77 -47.36
C ALA A 262 41.06 -6.85 -47.70
N ILE A 263 41.74 -6.32 -46.67
CA ILE A 263 42.97 -5.53 -46.80
C ILE A 263 44.07 -6.39 -47.48
N ASP A 264 44.23 -7.65 -47.08
CA ASP A 264 45.20 -8.54 -47.71
C ASP A 264 44.90 -8.83 -49.18
N ALA A 265 43.60 -8.89 -49.55
CA ALA A 265 43.15 -9.12 -50.91
C ALA A 265 43.28 -7.89 -51.84
N ALA A 266 43.38 -6.68 -51.28
CA ALA A 266 43.50 -5.44 -52.04
C ALA A 266 44.75 -5.44 -52.94
N THR A 267 44.65 -4.88 -54.14
CA THR A 267 45.74 -4.86 -55.13
C THR A 267 46.31 -3.47 -55.38
N LYS A 268 45.71 -2.44 -54.80
CA LYS A 268 46.07 -1.02 -54.96
C LYS A 268 45.60 -0.21 -53.76
N ALA A 269 46.12 0.99 -53.57
CA ALA A 269 45.94 1.79 -52.36
C ALA A 269 44.47 2.15 -52.09
N ASP A 270 43.70 2.53 -53.12
CA ASP A 270 42.28 2.88 -52.96
C ASP A 270 41.41 1.68 -52.55
N GLU A 271 41.82 0.45 -52.89
CA GLU A 271 41.17 -0.78 -52.41
C GLU A 271 41.52 -1.07 -50.94
N VAL A 272 42.74 -0.71 -50.49
CA VAL A 272 43.14 -0.80 -49.08
C VAL A 272 42.30 0.16 -48.25
N ASP A 273 42.24 1.44 -48.61
CA ASP A 273 41.47 2.47 -47.89
C ASP A 273 39.97 2.10 -47.81
N ALA A 274 39.39 1.62 -48.92
CA ALA A 274 38.01 1.17 -48.95
C ALA A 274 37.76 -0.05 -48.03
N ALA A 275 38.71 -0.99 -47.97
CA ALA A 275 38.63 -2.16 -47.09
C ALA A 275 38.78 -1.77 -45.61
N THR A 276 39.69 -0.85 -45.28
CA THR A 276 39.89 -0.28 -43.94
C THR A 276 38.61 0.35 -43.43
N LEU A 277 38.04 1.31 -44.17
CA LEU A 277 36.81 2.00 -43.79
C LEU A 277 35.61 1.04 -43.67
N ALA A 278 35.51 0.03 -44.54
CA ALA A 278 34.48 -0.99 -44.42
C ALA A 278 34.62 -1.83 -43.14
N GLY A 279 35.87 -2.10 -42.72
CA GLY A 279 36.19 -2.76 -41.46
C GLY A 279 35.81 -1.92 -40.24
N GLU A 280 36.17 -0.64 -40.23
CA GLU A 280 35.79 0.29 -39.16
C GLU A 280 34.27 0.39 -39.00
N LYS A 281 33.54 0.51 -40.11
CA LYS A 281 32.07 0.49 -40.10
C LYS A 281 31.52 -0.80 -39.51
N ALA A 282 32.12 -1.96 -39.81
CA ALA A 282 31.66 -3.24 -39.28
C ALA A 282 31.91 -3.35 -37.76
N VAL A 283 33.05 -2.86 -37.29
CA VAL A 283 33.39 -2.79 -35.86
C VAL A 283 32.41 -1.88 -35.10
N ALA A 284 32.16 -0.67 -35.60
CA ALA A 284 31.21 0.29 -35.03
C ALA A 284 29.78 -0.27 -34.91
N LYS A 285 29.36 -1.11 -35.86
CA LYS A 285 28.04 -1.76 -35.79
C LYS A 285 27.94 -2.80 -34.68
N GLU A 286 29.03 -3.49 -34.34
CA GLU A 286 29.02 -4.44 -33.22
C GLU A 286 29.07 -3.72 -31.85
N GLU A 287 29.72 -2.56 -31.78
CA GLU A 287 29.65 -1.65 -30.62
C GLU A 287 28.22 -1.17 -30.36
N LEU A 288 27.57 -0.57 -31.37
CA LEU A 288 26.19 -0.10 -31.28
C LEU A 288 25.21 -1.22 -30.91
N LYS A 289 25.46 -2.43 -31.41
CA LYS A 289 24.66 -3.61 -31.08
C LYS A 289 24.81 -4.00 -29.61
N ALA A 290 26.00 -3.87 -29.01
CA ALA A 290 26.19 -4.12 -27.59
C ALA A 290 25.41 -3.09 -26.75
N ALA A 291 25.48 -1.81 -27.09
CA ALA A 291 24.69 -0.75 -26.44
C ALA A 291 23.16 -1.02 -26.54
N ALA A 292 22.69 -1.52 -27.68
CA ALA A 292 21.30 -1.91 -27.85
C ALA A 292 20.89 -3.10 -26.97
N GLU A 293 21.75 -4.11 -26.83
CA GLU A 293 21.48 -5.25 -25.95
C GLU A 293 21.52 -4.86 -24.46
N ASP A 294 22.37 -3.89 -24.09
CA ASP A 294 22.41 -3.31 -22.75
C ASP A 294 21.05 -2.66 -22.39
N ALA A 295 20.59 -1.72 -23.23
CA ALA A 295 19.30 -1.06 -23.07
C ALA A 295 18.11 -2.04 -23.04
N LYS A 296 18.11 -3.04 -23.93
CA LYS A 296 17.05 -4.08 -23.95
C LYS A 296 17.00 -4.87 -22.66
N LYS A 297 18.14 -5.09 -22.00
CA LYS A 297 18.24 -5.83 -20.76
C LYS A 297 17.74 -5.02 -19.56
N ALA A 298 18.01 -3.72 -19.53
CA ALA A 298 17.36 -2.81 -18.59
C ALA A 298 15.83 -2.83 -18.76
N ILE A 299 15.34 -2.72 -19.98
CA ILE A 299 13.89 -2.82 -20.30
C ILE A 299 13.29 -4.17 -19.86
N ASP A 300 14.03 -5.27 -20.02
CA ASP A 300 13.57 -6.60 -19.58
C ASP A 300 13.47 -6.73 -18.06
N ALA A 301 14.36 -6.08 -17.32
CA ALA A 301 14.39 -6.12 -15.85
C ALA A 301 13.23 -5.36 -15.18
N ASN A 302 12.58 -4.45 -15.91
CA ASN A 302 11.51 -3.61 -15.38
C ASN A 302 10.20 -4.39 -15.18
N ASP A 303 9.86 -4.79 -13.96
CA ASP A 303 8.71 -5.69 -13.69
C ASP A 303 7.33 -5.02 -13.79
N ASN A 304 7.28 -3.69 -13.77
CA ASN A 304 6.04 -2.92 -13.90
C ASN A 304 5.59 -2.73 -15.36
N LEU A 305 6.49 -2.85 -16.35
CA LEU A 305 6.12 -2.85 -17.76
C LEU A 305 5.47 -4.18 -18.17
N THR A 306 4.32 -4.08 -18.84
CA THR A 306 3.68 -5.26 -19.45
C THR A 306 4.57 -5.86 -20.56
N PRO A 307 4.41 -7.15 -20.90
CA PRO A 307 5.12 -7.76 -22.02
C PRO A 307 4.96 -6.99 -23.33
N GLU A 308 3.78 -6.41 -23.58
CA GLU A 308 3.49 -5.57 -24.74
C GLU A 308 4.26 -4.25 -24.71
N GLU A 309 4.36 -3.59 -23.57
CA GLU A 309 5.14 -2.35 -23.40
C GLU A 309 6.64 -2.60 -23.52
N LYS A 310 7.14 -3.69 -22.91
CA LYS A 310 8.53 -4.15 -23.09
C LYS A 310 8.86 -4.38 -24.55
N ALA A 311 7.96 -5.03 -25.31
CA ALA A 311 8.16 -5.26 -26.73
C ALA A 311 8.20 -3.95 -27.52
N ALA A 312 7.28 -3.02 -27.24
CA ALA A 312 7.24 -1.73 -27.91
C ALA A 312 8.50 -0.88 -27.64
N ALA A 313 9.03 -0.90 -26.41
CA ALA A 313 10.27 -0.22 -26.06
C ALA A 313 11.49 -0.84 -26.79
N LYS A 314 11.59 -2.17 -26.86
CA LYS A 314 12.66 -2.84 -27.62
C LYS A 314 12.58 -2.58 -29.13
N ASP A 315 11.38 -2.54 -29.70
CA ASP A 315 11.17 -2.18 -31.11
C ASP A 315 11.63 -0.74 -31.40
N ALA A 316 11.46 0.19 -30.43
CA ALA A 316 11.96 1.55 -30.55
C ALA A 316 13.49 1.62 -30.53
N VAL A 317 14.13 0.85 -29.64
CA VAL A 317 15.59 0.66 -29.62
C VAL A 317 16.09 0.14 -30.98
N ASP A 318 15.49 -0.93 -31.51
CA ASP A 318 15.88 -1.51 -32.81
C ASP A 318 15.70 -0.52 -33.98
N ALA A 319 14.68 0.35 -33.91
CA ALA A 319 14.46 1.40 -34.89
C ALA A 319 15.56 2.48 -34.87
N GLU A 320 16.06 2.87 -33.70
CA GLU A 320 17.19 3.80 -33.58
C GLU A 320 18.50 3.14 -34.03
N VAL A 321 18.72 1.86 -33.71
CA VAL A 321 19.87 1.09 -34.20
C VAL A 321 19.88 1.04 -35.73
N ALA A 322 18.72 0.83 -36.38
CA ALA A 322 18.62 0.84 -37.83
C ALA A 322 19.04 2.19 -38.44
N LYS A 323 18.60 3.32 -37.85
CA LYS A 323 18.98 4.66 -38.32
C LYS A 323 20.47 4.94 -38.13
N ALA A 324 21.04 4.53 -37.00
CA ALA A 324 22.46 4.69 -36.74
C ALA A 324 23.31 3.82 -37.69
N ASN A 325 22.88 2.58 -37.97
CA ASN A 325 23.50 1.74 -39.00
C ASN A 325 23.50 2.40 -40.40
N ASP A 326 22.38 3.02 -40.80
CA ASP A 326 22.30 3.76 -42.06
C ASP A 326 23.29 4.96 -42.09
N ALA A 327 23.47 5.65 -40.96
CA ALA A 327 24.42 6.75 -40.82
C ALA A 327 25.88 6.27 -40.88
N ILE A 328 26.19 5.16 -40.19
CA ILE A 328 27.50 4.49 -40.26
C ILE A 328 27.80 4.05 -41.69
N ASP A 329 26.83 3.48 -42.40
CA ASP A 329 27.00 3.07 -43.80
C ASP A 329 27.25 4.26 -44.74
N ALA A 330 26.62 5.40 -44.47
CA ALA A 330 26.79 6.63 -45.23
C ALA A 330 28.13 7.35 -44.98
N ALA A 331 28.81 7.08 -43.87
CA ALA A 331 30.08 7.68 -43.52
C ALA A 331 31.16 7.42 -44.59
N THR A 332 31.99 8.40 -44.87
CA THR A 332 33.06 8.30 -45.88
C THR A 332 34.46 8.33 -45.27
N LYS A 333 34.56 8.54 -43.96
CA LYS A 333 35.83 8.66 -43.22
C LYS A 333 35.66 8.13 -41.79
N ALA A 334 36.75 7.69 -41.16
CA ALA A 334 36.78 7.17 -39.79
C ALA A 334 36.08 8.10 -38.78
N ALA A 335 36.40 9.40 -38.80
CA ALA A 335 35.79 10.38 -37.88
C ALA A 335 34.26 10.52 -38.05
N GLU A 336 33.73 10.27 -39.26
CA GLU A 336 32.28 10.27 -39.51
C GLU A 336 31.63 8.99 -38.97
N VAL A 337 32.34 7.85 -39.03
CA VAL A 337 31.90 6.59 -38.41
C VAL A 337 31.79 6.75 -36.90
N GLU A 338 32.82 7.30 -36.25
CA GLU A 338 32.81 7.56 -34.80
C GLU A 338 31.64 8.45 -34.38
N THR A 339 31.48 9.58 -35.07
CA THR A 339 30.39 10.54 -34.81
C THR A 339 29.01 9.88 -34.96
N ALA A 340 28.84 9.01 -35.96
CA ALA A 340 27.59 8.29 -36.19
C ALA A 340 27.32 7.22 -35.13
N THR A 341 28.36 6.53 -34.66
CA THR A 341 28.28 5.49 -33.62
C THR A 341 27.83 6.08 -32.30
N LEU A 342 28.53 7.10 -31.80
CA LEU A 342 28.16 7.80 -30.56
C LEU A 342 26.75 8.44 -30.65
N ALA A 343 26.36 8.96 -31.81
CA ALA A 343 25.00 9.47 -32.01
C ALA A 343 23.94 8.37 -31.91
N GLY A 344 24.26 7.16 -32.36
CA GLY A 344 23.42 5.98 -32.23
C GLY A 344 23.28 5.50 -30.79
N GLU A 345 24.39 5.41 -30.06
CA GLU A 345 24.39 5.05 -28.63
C GLU A 345 23.53 6.02 -27.81
N LYS A 346 23.71 7.33 -28.04
CA LYS A 346 22.85 8.36 -27.42
C LYS A 346 21.37 8.19 -27.75
N ALA A 347 21.03 7.73 -28.95
CA ALA A 347 19.63 7.51 -29.33
C ALA A 347 19.05 6.29 -28.62
N VAL A 348 19.81 5.20 -28.52
CA VAL A 348 19.45 3.98 -27.77
C VAL A 348 19.25 4.28 -26.28
N ALA A 349 20.20 4.97 -25.66
CA ALA A 349 20.14 5.40 -24.25
C ALA A 349 18.88 6.23 -23.92
N LYS A 350 18.43 7.07 -24.85
CA LYS A 350 17.19 7.85 -24.66
C LYS A 350 15.94 6.99 -24.68
N GLU A 351 15.92 5.89 -25.43
CA GLU A 351 14.78 4.96 -25.42
C GLU A 351 14.73 4.14 -24.12
N GLU A 352 15.87 3.82 -23.52
CA GLU A 352 15.96 3.19 -22.19
C GLU A 352 15.37 4.10 -21.10
N VAL A 353 15.79 5.37 -21.03
CA VAL A 353 15.22 6.34 -20.07
C VAL A 353 13.71 6.55 -20.28
N LYS A 354 13.23 6.51 -21.53
CA LYS A 354 11.78 6.59 -21.82
C LYS A 354 11.02 5.37 -21.31
N ALA A 355 11.61 4.18 -21.35
CA ALA A 355 11.01 2.97 -20.80
C ALA A 355 10.89 3.06 -19.28
N ALA A 356 11.96 3.47 -18.57
CA ALA A 356 11.91 3.75 -17.13
C ALA A 356 10.85 4.82 -16.79
N ALA A 357 10.70 5.84 -17.63
CA ALA A 357 9.66 6.86 -17.44
C ALA A 357 8.25 6.41 -17.77
N ALA A 358 8.07 5.35 -18.57
CA ALA A 358 6.77 4.75 -18.84
C ALA A 358 6.32 3.89 -17.65
N ASP A 359 7.26 3.12 -17.09
CA ASP A 359 7.11 2.39 -15.83
C ASP A 359 6.66 3.32 -14.69
N ALA A 360 7.45 4.33 -14.35
CA ALA A 360 7.11 5.25 -13.25
C ALA A 360 5.72 5.89 -13.44
N LYS A 361 5.31 6.16 -14.68
CA LYS A 361 3.97 6.69 -14.98
C LYS A 361 2.86 5.67 -14.74
N ALA A 362 3.10 4.39 -15.03
CA ALA A 362 2.17 3.30 -14.75
C ALA A 362 2.00 3.10 -13.23
N ALA A 363 3.10 3.10 -12.47
CA ALA A 363 3.06 3.08 -11.01
C ALA A 363 2.27 4.28 -10.43
N ILE A 364 2.52 5.49 -10.92
CA ILE A 364 1.74 6.70 -10.55
C ILE A 364 0.24 6.55 -10.88
N ASP A 365 -0.11 5.83 -11.94
CA ASP A 365 -1.51 5.57 -12.28
C ASP A 365 -2.19 4.60 -11.30
N ALA A 366 -1.45 3.70 -10.67
CA ALA A 366 -1.96 2.75 -9.68
C ALA A 366 -2.30 3.38 -8.32
N ASN A 367 -1.66 4.50 -7.97
CA ASN A 367 -1.86 5.21 -6.69
C ASN A 367 -3.30 5.76 -6.52
N ASP A 368 -4.20 5.01 -5.89
CA ASP A 368 -5.65 5.32 -5.93
C ASP A 368 -6.11 6.44 -4.98
N ASN A 369 -5.29 6.83 -3.99
CA ASN A 369 -5.58 7.94 -3.10
C ASN A 369 -5.24 9.31 -3.73
N LEU A 370 -4.38 9.35 -4.76
CA LEU A 370 -4.07 10.58 -5.49
C LEU A 370 -5.20 11.05 -6.42
N THR A 371 -5.44 12.36 -6.43
CA THR A 371 -6.34 12.99 -7.40
C THR A 371 -5.78 12.97 -8.83
N PRO A 372 -6.62 13.08 -9.87
CA PRO A 372 -6.15 13.22 -11.24
C PRO A 372 -5.17 14.38 -11.45
N GLU A 373 -5.35 15.49 -10.74
CA GLU A 373 -4.46 16.65 -10.77
C GLU A 373 -3.09 16.34 -10.13
N GLU A 374 -3.05 15.59 -9.03
CA GLU A 374 -1.81 15.16 -8.36
C GLU A 374 -1.07 14.12 -9.22
N LYS A 375 -1.77 13.13 -9.78
CA LYS A 375 -1.19 12.19 -10.75
C LYS A 375 -0.58 12.93 -11.93
N ALA A 376 -1.28 13.93 -12.49
CA ALA A 376 -0.75 14.72 -13.60
C ALA A 376 0.50 15.54 -13.21
N ALA A 377 0.55 16.06 -11.98
CA ALA A 377 1.72 16.77 -11.47
C ALA A 377 2.93 15.84 -11.29
N ALA A 378 2.72 14.64 -10.75
CA ALA A 378 3.77 13.63 -10.59
C ALA A 378 4.32 13.15 -11.95
N LYS A 379 3.45 12.82 -12.91
CA LYS A 379 3.89 12.46 -14.27
C LYS A 379 4.68 13.57 -14.97
N LYS A 380 4.33 14.83 -14.71
CA LYS A 380 5.07 15.99 -15.23
C LYS A 380 6.46 16.10 -14.61
N ALA A 381 6.62 15.77 -13.32
CA ALA A 381 7.92 15.75 -12.67
C ALA A 381 8.82 14.66 -13.28
N VAL A 382 8.26 13.48 -13.56
CA VAL A 382 8.94 12.42 -14.33
C VAL A 382 9.41 12.94 -15.70
N ASP A 383 8.53 13.59 -16.48
CA ASP A 383 8.89 14.15 -17.79
C ASP A 383 9.99 15.23 -17.70
N ASP A 384 9.98 16.03 -16.64
CA ASP A 384 11.01 17.05 -16.40
C ASP A 384 12.38 16.40 -16.11
N GLU A 385 12.43 15.26 -15.41
CA GLU A 385 13.66 14.48 -15.19
C GLU A 385 14.14 13.78 -16.46
N VAL A 386 13.25 13.20 -17.26
CA VAL A 386 13.59 12.66 -18.60
C VAL A 386 14.26 13.74 -19.46
N ALA A 387 13.68 14.95 -19.50
CA ALA A 387 14.24 16.05 -20.28
C ALA A 387 15.60 16.55 -19.76
N LYS A 388 15.97 16.26 -18.52
CA LYS A 388 17.32 16.52 -17.98
C LYS A 388 18.28 15.40 -18.37
N ALA A 389 17.85 14.14 -18.26
CA ALA A 389 18.61 12.97 -18.68
C ALA A 389 18.97 13.06 -20.18
N GLU A 390 18.00 13.37 -21.05
CA GLU A 390 18.24 13.54 -22.49
C GLU A 390 19.31 14.60 -22.79
N LYS A 391 19.34 15.70 -22.02
CA LYS A 391 20.37 16.75 -22.18
C LYS A 391 21.75 16.30 -21.70
N ALA A 392 21.81 15.48 -20.66
CA ALA A 392 23.07 14.91 -20.17
C ALA A 392 23.62 13.91 -21.19
N ILE A 393 22.77 13.04 -21.72
CA ILE A 393 23.09 12.10 -22.81
C ILE A 393 23.56 12.87 -24.06
N ASP A 394 22.88 13.94 -24.45
CA ASP A 394 23.29 14.77 -25.59
C ASP A 394 24.68 15.39 -25.39
N ALA A 395 25.01 15.76 -24.15
CA ALA A 395 26.29 16.39 -23.79
C ALA A 395 27.46 15.40 -23.68
N ALA A 396 27.19 14.10 -23.54
CA ALA A 396 28.22 13.06 -23.47
C ALA A 396 29.10 13.06 -24.72
N THR A 397 30.38 12.75 -24.56
CA THR A 397 31.36 12.76 -25.66
C THR A 397 31.94 11.39 -25.98
N LYS A 398 31.57 10.37 -25.21
CA LYS A 398 32.06 8.98 -25.29
C LYS A 398 31.07 8.04 -24.60
N ALA A 399 31.17 6.74 -24.86
CA ALA A 399 30.18 5.75 -24.45
C ALA A 399 29.97 5.68 -22.92
N ASP A 400 31.06 5.70 -22.13
CA ASP A 400 30.96 5.64 -20.67
C ASP A 400 30.27 6.88 -20.05
N GLU A 401 30.33 8.03 -20.73
CA GLU A 401 29.56 9.21 -20.33
C GLU A 401 28.08 9.10 -20.68
N VAL A 402 27.75 8.39 -21.76
CA VAL A 402 26.36 8.08 -22.15
C VAL A 402 25.74 7.17 -21.09
N ASP A 403 26.38 6.03 -20.78
CA ASP A 403 25.88 5.06 -19.79
C ASP A 403 25.70 5.69 -18.41
N ALA A 404 26.69 6.47 -17.96
CA ALA A 404 26.58 7.19 -16.69
C ALA A 404 25.42 8.21 -16.67
N ALA A 405 25.15 8.87 -17.81
CA ALA A 405 24.04 9.80 -17.93
C ALA A 405 22.67 9.09 -17.98
N THR A 406 22.60 7.92 -18.64
CA THR A 406 21.41 7.04 -18.69
C THR A 406 21.03 6.60 -17.28
N LEU A 407 21.94 5.96 -16.56
CA LEU A 407 21.70 5.48 -15.19
C LEU A 407 21.34 6.62 -14.23
N ALA A 408 21.97 7.79 -14.36
CA ALA A 408 21.61 8.97 -13.57
C ALA A 408 20.18 9.45 -13.86
N GLY A 409 19.72 9.34 -15.11
CA GLY A 409 18.36 9.62 -15.53
C GLY A 409 17.34 8.65 -14.94
N GLU A 410 17.62 7.35 -15.02
CA GLU A 410 16.77 6.30 -14.44
C GLU A 410 16.61 6.48 -12.93
N LYS A 411 17.70 6.72 -12.21
CA LYS A 411 17.67 7.05 -10.78
C LYS A 411 16.81 8.27 -10.47
N ALA A 412 16.83 9.29 -11.31
CA ALA A 412 16.03 10.50 -11.10
C ALA A 412 14.53 10.21 -11.31
N VAL A 413 14.19 9.42 -12.33
CA VAL A 413 12.82 8.97 -12.59
C VAL A 413 12.27 8.11 -11.44
N ALA A 414 13.04 7.11 -10.99
CA ALA A 414 12.70 6.25 -9.87
C ALA A 414 12.39 7.02 -8.57
N LYS A 415 13.13 8.11 -8.30
CA LYS A 415 12.87 8.97 -7.13
C LYS A 415 11.54 9.70 -7.20
N GLU A 416 11.09 10.09 -8.39
CA GLU A 416 9.78 10.72 -8.57
C GLU A 416 8.64 9.71 -8.41
N GLU A 417 8.85 8.45 -8.78
CA GLU A 417 7.92 7.34 -8.53
C GLU A 417 7.73 7.08 -7.02
N VAL A 418 8.83 6.87 -6.28
CA VAL A 418 8.78 6.69 -4.80
C VAL A 418 8.13 7.90 -4.14
N LYS A 419 8.42 9.11 -4.63
CA LYS A 419 7.78 10.33 -4.12
C LYS A 419 6.26 10.31 -4.35
N ALA A 420 5.80 9.83 -5.49
CA ALA A 420 4.37 9.73 -5.77
C ALA A 420 3.67 8.69 -4.89
N ALA A 421 4.29 7.52 -4.65
CA ALA A 421 3.78 6.53 -3.70
C ALA A 421 3.69 7.12 -2.27
N ALA A 422 4.68 7.92 -1.87
CA ALA A 422 4.66 8.62 -0.58
C ALA A 422 3.57 9.69 -0.50
N ASP A 423 3.33 10.43 -1.59
CA ASP A 423 2.24 11.42 -1.63
C ASP A 423 0.87 10.73 -1.58
N ASP A 424 0.73 9.54 -2.16
CA ASP A 424 -0.48 8.70 -2.08
C ASP A 424 -0.78 8.27 -0.64
N ALA A 425 0.20 7.63 0.03
CA ALA A 425 0.07 7.23 1.43
C ALA A 425 -0.24 8.44 2.36
N LYS A 426 0.36 9.60 2.08
CA LYS A 426 0.07 10.83 2.83
C LYS A 426 -1.36 11.32 2.61
N ALA A 427 -1.93 11.15 1.42
CA ALA A 427 -3.31 11.50 1.11
C ALA A 427 -4.29 10.62 1.89
N ALA A 428 -4.05 9.31 1.97
CA ALA A 428 -4.81 8.39 2.83
C ALA A 428 -4.74 8.81 4.31
N ILE A 429 -3.53 9.05 4.83
CA ILE A 429 -3.32 9.52 6.21
C ILE A 429 -4.03 10.87 6.48
N ASP A 430 -4.03 11.78 5.51
CA ASP A 430 -4.74 13.07 5.63
C ASP A 430 -6.26 12.91 5.63
N ALA A 431 -6.79 11.93 4.91
CA ALA A 431 -8.22 11.66 4.85
C ALA A 431 -8.77 10.97 6.10
N ASN A 432 -7.94 10.23 6.86
CA ASN A 432 -8.38 9.57 8.09
C ASN A 432 -8.74 10.60 9.17
N ASP A 433 -10.03 10.83 9.43
CA ASP A 433 -10.49 11.85 10.38
C ASP A 433 -10.29 11.47 11.85
N ASN A 434 -10.07 10.20 12.16
CA ASN A 434 -9.98 9.70 13.52
C ASN A 434 -8.56 9.87 14.12
N LEU A 435 -7.54 10.05 13.28
CA LEU A 435 -6.22 10.56 13.68
C LEU A 435 -6.22 12.06 14.01
N THR A 436 -5.48 12.43 15.06
CA THR A 436 -5.20 13.83 15.42
C THR A 436 -4.16 14.45 14.49
N PRO A 437 -4.07 15.80 14.39
CA PRO A 437 -3.03 16.46 13.62
C PRO A 437 -1.61 16.02 14.00
N GLU A 438 -1.35 15.76 15.28
CA GLU A 438 -0.06 15.28 15.77
C GLU A 438 0.23 13.84 15.34
N GLU A 439 -0.77 12.96 15.36
CA GLU A 439 -0.66 11.57 14.89
C GLU A 439 -0.46 11.52 13.37
N LYS A 440 -1.22 12.32 12.61
CA LYS A 440 -1.03 12.49 11.16
C LYS A 440 0.39 12.95 10.84
N ALA A 441 0.90 13.94 11.56
CA ALA A 441 2.27 14.42 11.34
C ALA A 441 3.31 13.33 11.62
N ALA A 442 3.17 12.58 12.70
CA ALA A 442 4.08 11.49 13.04
C ALA A 442 4.08 10.37 11.98
N ALA A 443 2.90 10.02 11.44
CA ALA A 443 2.78 9.04 10.36
C ALA A 443 3.44 9.53 9.06
N LYS A 444 3.23 10.80 8.68
CA LYS A 444 3.89 11.38 7.49
C LYS A 444 5.41 11.48 7.63
N ASP A 445 5.90 11.81 8.83
CA ASP A 445 7.34 11.82 9.12
C ASP A 445 7.97 10.41 8.98
N ALA A 446 7.22 9.36 9.32
CA ALA A 446 7.66 7.98 9.13
C ALA A 446 7.71 7.59 7.65
N VAL A 447 6.70 7.99 6.86
CA VAL A 447 6.71 7.85 5.39
C VAL A 447 7.93 8.56 4.79
N ASP A 448 8.19 9.82 5.17
CA ASP A 448 9.35 10.58 4.69
C ASP A 448 10.69 9.92 5.04
N ALA A 449 10.78 9.26 6.19
CA ALA A 449 11.97 8.51 6.59
C ALA A 449 12.21 7.28 5.70
N GLU A 450 11.16 6.57 5.27
CA GLU A 450 11.29 5.45 4.32
C GLU A 450 11.66 5.95 2.91
N VAL A 451 11.08 7.07 2.45
CA VAL A 451 11.48 7.72 1.19
C VAL A 451 12.97 8.07 1.19
N ALA A 452 13.49 8.61 2.31
CA ALA A 452 14.91 8.93 2.42
C ALA A 452 15.80 7.68 2.26
N LYS A 453 15.41 6.55 2.86
CA LYS A 453 16.14 5.27 2.72
C LYS A 453 16.07 4.72 1.29
N ALA A 454 14.90 4.79 0.67
CA ALA A 454 14.71 4.38 -0.72
C ALA A 454 15.60 5.21 -1.66
N ASN A 455 15.64 6.52 -1.47
CA ASN A 455 16.50 7.42 -2.24
C ASN A 455 17.99 7.11 -2.06
N GLU A 456 18.44 6.77 -0.84
CA GLU A 456 19.81 6.32 -0.58
C GLU A 456 20.14 5.00 -1.30
N ALA A 457 19.20 4.06 -1.34
CA ALA A 457 19.37 2.79 -2.06
C ALA A 457 19.42 2.99 -3.59
N ILE A 458 18.52 3.83 -4.13
CA ILE A 458 18.52 4.22 -5.55
C ILE A 458 19.83 4.93 -5.92
N ASP A 459 20.33 5.83 -5.08
CA ASP A 459 21.61 6.50 -5.31
C ASP A 459 22.80 5.51 -5.35
N ALA A 460 22.75 4.47 -4.53
CA ALA A 460 23.78 3.44 -4.44
C ALA A 460 23.75 2.41 -5.58
N ALA A 461 22.62 2.28 -6.30
CA ALA A 461 22.48 1.34 -7.41
C ALA A 461 23.52 1.62 -8.51
N THR A 462 23.99 0.58 -9.18
CA THR A 462 25.03 0.69 -10.23
C THR A 462 24.55 0.27 -11.61
N LYS A 463 23.31 -0.20 -11.71
CA LYS A 463 22.68 -0.74 -12.92
C LYS A 463 21.16 -0.65 -12.80
N ALA A 464 20.45 -0.72 -13.93
CA ALA A 464 19.01 -0.46 -14.00
C ALA A 464 18.19 -1.42 -13.11
N ASP A 465 18.51 -2.72 -13.11
CA ASP A 465 17.81 -3.72 -12.29
C ASP A 465 17.96 -3.48 -10.77
N GLU A 466 19.06 -2.87 -10.33
CA GLU A 466 19.25 -2.44 -8.94
C GLU A 466 18.44 -1.18 -8.60
N VAL A 467 18.23 -0.28 -9.58
CA VAL A 467 17.36 0.88 -9.42
C VAL A 467 15.92 0.40 -9.24
N ASP A 468 15.40 -0.42 -10.15
CA ASP A 468 14.03 -0.95 -10.10
C ASP A 468 13.75 -1.71 -8.78
N ALA A 469 14.70 -2.57 -8.37
CA ALA A 469 14.57 -3.29 -7.10
C ALA A 469 14.56 -2.35 -5.87
N ALA A 470 15.33 -1.27 -5.90
CA ALA A 470 15.35 -0.27 -4.83
C ALA A 470 14.08 0.58 -4.80
N THR A 471 13.54 0.94 -5.97
CA THR A 471 12.26 1.65 -6.13
C THR A 471 11.13 0.85 -5.51
N LEU A 472 10.92 -0.39 -5.95
CA LEU A 472 9.86 -1.26 -5.45
C LEU A 472 9.99 -1.54 -3.94
N ALA A 473 11.23 -1.70 -3.44
CA ALA A 473 11.47 -1.85 -2.01
C ALA A 473 11.07 -0.59 -1.21
N GLY A 474 11.28 0.59 -1.79
CA GLY A 474 10.84 1.88 -1.24
C GLY A 474 9.32 2.00 -1.19
N GLU A 475 8.63 1.67 -2.27
CA GLU A 475 7.16 1.68 -2.34
C GLU A 475 6.55 0.73 -1.30
N LYS A 476 7.08 -0.50 -1.18
CA LYS A 476 6.67 -1.45 -0.14
C LYS A 476 6.85 -0.89 1.27
N ALA A 477 7.94 -0.18 1.53
CA ALA A 477 8.20 0.41 2.84
C ALA A 477 7.21 1.54 3.16
N VAL A 478 6.88 2.37 2.17
CA VAL A 478 5.89 3.45 2.28
C VAL A 478 4.49 2.88 2.55
N ALA A 479 4.05 1.89 1.76
CA ALA A 479 2.78 1.19 1.93
C ALA A 479 2.57 0.61 3.34
N LYS A 480 3.63 0.07 3.94
CA LYS A 480 3.59 -0.47 5.32
C LYS A 480 3.33 0.61 6.37
N GLU A 481 3.78 1.84 6.16
CA GLU A 481 3.50 2.94 7.08
C GLU A 481 2.06 3.46 6.95
N GLU A 482 1.44 3.36 5.77
CA GLU A 482 0.01 3.63 5.56
C GLU A 482 -0.88 2.64 6.32
N VAL A 483 -0.67 1.33 6.11
CA VAL A 483 -1.41 0.27 6.85
C VAL A 483 -1.25 0.42 8.36
N LYS A 484 -0.05 0.82 8.81
CA LYS A 484 0.21 1.07 10.23
C LYS A 484 -0.56 2.27 10.76
N ALA A 485 -0.74 3.34 9.98
CA ALA A 485 -1.57 4.47 10.36
C ALA A 485 -3.05 4.05 10.52
N ALA A 486 -3.59 3.29 9.57
CA ALA A 486 -4.93 2.71 9.67
C ALA A 486 -5.09 1.80 10.91
N ALA A 487 -4.06 1.02 11.24
CA ALA A 487 -4.07 0.15 12.41
C ALA A 487 -4.06 0.91 13.75
N GLU A 488 -3.29 2.00 13.84
CA GLU A 488 -3.30 2.86 15.05
C GLU A 488 -4.64 3.56 15.23
N ASP A 489 -5.30 3.89 14.12
CA ASP A 489 -6.65 4.44 14.13
C ASP A 489 -7.68 3.44 14.70
N ALA A 490 -7.73 2.23 14.14
CA ALA A 490 -8.58 1.15 14.64
C ALA A 490 -8.35 0.83 16.12
N LYS A 491 -7.08 0.82 16.57
CA LYS A 491 -6.73 0.59 17.98
C LYS A 491 -7.28 1.66 18.91
N LYS A 492 -7.42 2.90 18.44
CA LYS A 492 -7.96 4.03 19.20
C LYS A 492 -9.48 3.93 19.32
N ALA A 493 -10.18 3.57 18.25
CA ALA A 493 -11.60 3.25 18.30
C ALA A 493 -11.89 2.08 19.26
N ILE A 494 -11.08 1.02 19.22
CA ILE A 494 -11.15 -0.10 20.18
C ILE A 494 -10.97 0.37 21.63
N ASP A 495 -10.10 1.36 21.88
CA ASP A 495 -9.93 1.93 23.23
C ASP A 495 -11.14 2.75 23.71
N ALA A 496 -11.90 3.35 22.81
CA ALA A 496 -13.10 4.13 23.14
C ALA A 496 -14.25 3.26 23.65
N ASN A 497 -14.39 2.04 23.11
CA ASN A 497 -15.44 1.06 23.45
C ASN A 497 -15.59 0.84 24.97
N ALA A 498 -16.67 1.31 25.58
CA ALA A 498 -16.76 1.43 27.04
C ALA A 498 -17.23 0.15 27.76
N ASN A 499 -17.88 -0.77 27.07
CA ASN A 499 -18.40 -2.03 27.61
C ASN A 499 -17.39 -3.18 27.51
N LEU A 500 -16.37 -3.07 26.65
CA LEU A 500 -15.25 -4.01 26.58
C LEU A 500 -14.31 -3.91 27.79
N THR A 501 -13.89 -5.07 28.30
CA THR A 501 -12.88 -5.16 29.35
C THR A 501 -11.48 -4.89 28.79
N PRO A 502 -10.49 -4.53 29.63
CA PRO A 502 -9.11 -4.40 29.19
C PRO A 502 -8.58 -5.64 28.46
N GLU A 503 -8.98 -6.85 28.89
CA GLU A 503 -8.58 -8.11 28.26
C GLU A 503 -9.18 -8.30 26.86
N GLU A 504 -10.43 -7.88 26.64
CA GLU A 504 -11.06 -7.96 25.33
C GLU A 504 -10.55 -6.89 24.38
N LYS A 505 -10.31 -5.67 24.87
CA LYS A 505 -9.62 -4.62 24.09
C LYS A 505 -8.26 -5.10 23.64
N ALA A 506 -7.48 -5.73 24.53
CA ALA A 506 -6.20 -6.31 24.18
C ALA A 506 -6.32 -7.42 23.14
N ALA A 507 -7.35 -8.27 23.22
CA ALA A 507 -7.60 -9.31 22.23
C ALA A 507 -7.98 -8.75 20.85
N ALA A 508 -8.83 -7.71 20.80
CA ALA A 508 -9.20 -7.04 19.55
C ALA A 508 -8.00 -6.34 18.90
N LYS A 509 -7.18 -5.63 19.68
CA LYS A 509 -5.93 -5.03 19.16
C LYS A 509 -4.93 -6.04 18.64
N ALA A 510 -4.84 -7.21 19.29
CA ALA A 510 -4.01 -8.30 18.80
C ALA A 510 -4.53 -8.90 17.48
N ALA A 511 -5.84 -8.86 17.23
CA ALA A 511 -6.41 -9.24 15.94
C ALA A 511 -6.07 -8.21 14.85
N VAL A 512 -6.15 -6.91 15.16
CA VAL A 512 -5.66 -5.84 14.27
C VAL A 512 -4.17 -6.04 13.93
N ASP A 513 -3.30 -6.28 14.91
CA ASP A 513 -1.88 -6.54 14.68
C ASP A 513 -1.64 -7.78 13.80
N ALA A 514 -2.50 -8.80 13.90
CA ALA A 514 -2.43 -9.99 13.06
C ALA A 514 -2.82 -9.71 11.60
N GLU A 515 -3.81 -8.85 11.35
CA GLU A 515 -4.15 -8.43 9.99
C GLU A 515 -3.07 -7.52 9.39
N VAL A 516 -2.46 -6.63 10.18
CA VAL A 516 -1.29 -5.83 9.75
C VAL A 516 -0.13 -6.75 9.34
N ALA A 517 0.13 -7.81 10.10
CA ALA A 517 1.18 -8.77 9.74
C ALA A 517 0.89 -9.45 8.39
N LYS A 518 -0.36 -9.84 8.12
CA LYS A 518 -0.75 -10.43 6.83
C LYS A 518 -0.66 -9.43 5.68
N ALA A 519 -1.06 -8.18 5.91
CA ALA A 519 -0.94 -7.10 4.93
C ALA A 519 0.53 -6.86 4.57
N ASN A 520 1.42 -6.80 5.59
CA ASN A 520 2.85 -6.67 5.38
C ASN A 520 3.45 -7.85 4.61
N ASP A 521 3.03 -9.08 4.90
CA ASP A 521 3.46 -10.28 4.16
C ASP A 521 3.00 -10.22 2.68
N ALA A 522 1.80 -9.70 2.41
CA ALA A 522 1.28 -9.51 1.05
C ALA A 522 2.04 -8.41 0.29
N ILE A 523 2.30 -7.27 0.94
CA ILE A 523 3.12 -6.17 0.40
C ILE A 523 4.54 -6.67 0.11
N ASP A 524 5.14 -7.46 0.99
CA ASP A 524 6.47 -8.04 0.75
C ASP A 524 6.50 -8.98 -0.46
N ALA A 525 5.43 -9.72 -0.68
CA ALA A 525 5.28 -10.65 -1.80
C ALA A 525 4.97 -9.97 -3.15
N ALA A 526 4.49 -8.73 -3.14
CA ALA A 526 4.18 -7.97 -4.36
C ALA A 526 5.43 -7.82 -5.25
N THR A 527 5.23 -7.85 -6.57
CA THR A 527 6.30 -7.74 -7.56
C THR A 527 6.19 -6.49 -8.44
N SER A 528 5.09 -5.74 -8.29
CA SER A 528 4.84 -4.48 -8.99
C SER A 528 4.18 -3.46 -8.07
N ALA A 529 4.21 -2.18 -8.47
CA ALA A 529 3.54 -1.08 -7.76
C ALA A 529 2.02 -1.32 -7.64
N GLU A 530 1.38 -1.83 -8.70
CA GLU A 530 -0.05 -2.19 -8.70
C GLU A 530 -0.37 -3.28 -7.65
N GLU A 531 0.49 -4.28 -7.52
CA GLU A 531 0.32 -5.33 -6.50
C GLU A 531 0.57 -4.81 -5.08
N VAL A 532 1.46 -3.82 -4.90
CA VAL A 532 1.69 -3.15 -3.62
C VAL A 532 0.44 -2.38 -3.20
N ASP A 533 -0.10 -1.51 -4.06
CA ASP A 533 -1.31 -0.72 -3.80
C ASP A 533 -2.52 -1.61 -3.45
N ALA A 534 -2.76 -2.65 -4.25
CA ALA A 534 -3.82 -3.61 -4.01
C ALA A 534 -3.68 -4.34 -2.66
N ALA A 535 -2.44 -4.67 -2.25
CA ALA A 535 -2.16 -5.31 -0.97
C ALA A 535 -2.36 -4.34 0.21
N THR A 536 -1.97 -3.07 0.05
CA THR A 536 -2.20 -1.98 1.03
C THR A 536 -3.68 -1.83 1.32
N LEU A 537 -4.50 -1.58 0.29
CA LEU A 537 -5.95 -1.41 0.43
C LEU A 537 -6.63 -2.65 1.01
N ALA A 538 -6.20 -3.86 0.62
CA ALA A 538 -6.71 -5.09 1.21
C ALA A 538 -6.39 -5.19 2.72
N GLY A 539 -5.21 -4.73 3.13
CA GLY A 539 -4.79 -4.63 4.53
C GLY A 539 -5.65 -3.66 5.33
N GLU A 540 -5.89 -2.45 4.80
CA GLU A 540 -6.76 -1.45 5.43
C GLU A 540 -8.19 -1.96 5.62
N LYS A 541 -8.76 -2.59 4.59
CA LYS A 541 -10.07 -3.25 4.68
C LYS A 541 -10.12 -4.31 5.77
N ALA A 542 -9.04 -5.09 5.95
CA ALA A 542 -8.98 -6.12 6.99
C ALA A 542 -8.91 -5.50 8.39
N VAL A 543 -8.14 -4.43 8.57
CA VAL A 543 -8.03 -3.66 9.82
C VAL A 543 -9.39 -3.06 10.21
N ALA A 544 -10.05 -2.39 9.26
CA ALA A 544 -11.39 -1.80 9.44
C ALA A 544 -12.45 -2.81 9.88
N LYS A 545 -12.38 -4.05 9.37
CA LYS A 545 -13.29 -5.13 9.77
C LYS A 545 -13.10 -5.58 11.22
N GLU A 546 -11.87 -5.55 11.74
CA GLU A 546 -11.59 -5.88 13.14
C GLU A 546 -12.04 -4.76 14.10
N GLU A 547 -11.92 -3.49 13.68
CA GLU A 547 -12.50 -2.34 14.39
C GLU A 547 -14.02 -2.48 14.52
N LEU A 548 -14.72 -2.67 13.39
CA LEU A 548 -16.17 -2.85 13.37
C LEU A 548 -16.62 -4.06 14.20
N LYS A 549 -15.83 -5.15 14.19
CA LYS A 549 -16.09 -6.33 15.02
C LYS A 549 -16.01 -5.99 16.50
N ALA A 550 -15.06 -5.16 16.93
CA ALA A 550 -14.94 -4.73 18.32
C ALA A 550 -16.13 -3.86 18.74
N ALA A 551 -16.57 -2.90 17.90
CA ALA A 551 -17.78 -2.11 18.14
C ALA A 551 -19.03 -3.00 18.28
N ALA A 552 -19.15 -4.04 17.43
CA ALA A 552 -20.23 -5.01 17.53
C ALA A 552 -20.17 -5.85 18.81
N ASP A 553 -18.98 -6.23 19.28
CA ASP A 553 -18.80 -6.97 20.52
C ASP A 553 -19.12 -6.08 21.75
N ASP A 554 -18.82 -4.79 21.69
CA ASP A 554 -19.20 -3.80 22.70
C ASP A 554 -20.74 -3.67 22.82
N ALA A 555 -21.42 -3.44 21.69
CA ALA A 555 -22.87 -3.35 21.63
C ALA A 555 -23.57 -4.63 22.13
N LYS A 556 -23.06 -5.81 21.76
CA LYS A 556 -23.62 -7.09 22.22
C LYS A 556 -23.57 -7.24 23.75
N LYS A 557 -22.57 -6.66 24.41
CA LYS A 557 -22.48 -6.67 25.88
C LYS A 557 -23.46 -5.72 26.54
N ALA A 558 -23.65 -4.54 25.98
CA ALA A 558 -24.68 -3.62 26.44
C ALA A 558 -26.06 -4.28 26.33
N ILE A 559 -26.35 -4.95 25.21
CA ILE A 559 -27.57 -5.73 25.00
C ILE A 559 -27.74 -6.83 26.06
N ASP A 560 -26.66 -7.54 26.42
CA ASP A 560 -26.69 -8.58 27.44
C ASP A 560 -27.04 -8.06 28.84
N ALA A 561 -26.71 -6.81 29.14
CA ALA A 561 -26.99 -6.20 30.43
C ALA A 561 -28.50 -5.90 30.64
N ASN A 562 -29.28 -5.74 29.58
CA ASN A 562 -30.71 -5.36 29.66
C ASN A 562 -31.57 -6.41 30.40
N ASP A 563 -31.96 -6.16 31.64
CA ASP A 563 -32.57 -7.17 32.52
C ASP A 563 -34.05 -7.49 32.26
N ASN A 564 -34.79 -6.61 31.57
CA ASN A 564 -36.21 -6.78 31.26
C ASN A 564 -36.44 -7.47 29.90
N LEU A 565 -35.41 -7.56 29.05
CA LEU A 565 -35.44 -8.36 27.84
C LEU A 565 -35.31 -9.86 28.15
N THR A 566 -36.04 -10.68 27.40
CA THR A 566 -35.85 -12.14 27.43
C THR A 566 -34.62 -12.53 26.62
N ASP A 567 -34.07 -13.72 26.89
CA ASP A 567 -32.96 -14.27 26.11
C ASP A 567 -33.24 -14.28 24.59
N ALA A 568 -34.50 -14.51 24.19
CA ALA A 568 -34.89 -14.52 22.78
C ALA A 568 -34.86 -13.12 22.15
N GLU A 569 -35.19 -12.08 22.91
CA GLU A 569 -35.14 -10.69 22.42
C GLU A 569 -33.73 -10.14 22.44
N LYS A 570 -32.93 -10.48 23.45
CA LYS A 570 -31.49 -10.21 23.45
C LYS A 570 -30.85 -10.82 22.22
N GLN A 571 -31.15 -12.09 21.93
CA GLN A 571 -30.62 -12.73 20.73
C GLN A 571 -31.09 -12.04 19.45
N ALA A 572 -32.37 -11.66 19.34
CA ALA A 572 -32.87 -10.95 18.17
C ALA A 572 -32.18 -9.59 17.95
N ALA A 573 -31.85 -8.87 19.03
CA ALA A 573 -31.09 -7.62 18.95
C ALA A 573 -29.63 -7.85 18.52
N LYS A 574 -28.97 -8.90 19.05
CA LYS A 574 -27.62 -9.29 18.62
C LYS A 574 -27.58 -9.72 17.14
N ASP A 575 -28.60 -10.46 16.69
CA ASP A 575 -28.74 -10.86 15.28
C ASP A 575 -28.91 -9.61 14.37
N ALA A 576 -29.58 -8.56 14.86
CA ALA A 576 -29.70 -7.30 14.14
C ALA A 576 -28.37 -6.55 14.06
N VAL A 577 -27.58 -6.52 15.14
CA VAL A 577 -26.19 -6.01 15.14
C VAL A 577 -25.35 -6.76 14.10
N ASP A 578 -25.38 -8.10 14.11
CA ASP A 578 -24.63 -8.91 13.14
C ASP A 578 -25.06 -8.64 11.69
N ALA A 579 -26.34 -8.35 11.46
CA ALA A 579 -26.84 -7.98 10.13
C ALA A 579 -26.32 -6.61 9.66
N GLU A 580 -26.18 -5.63 10.55
CA GLU A 580 -25.58 -4.33 10.19
C GLU A 580 -24.06 -4.47 9.95
N VAL A 581 -23.36 -5.28 10.75
CA VAL A 581 -21.94 -5.60 10.52
C VAL A 581 -21.75 -6.23 9.13
N ALA A 582 -22.63 -7.16 8.74
CA ALA A 582 -22.55 -7.79 7.43
C ALA A 582 -22.70 -6.76 6.28
N LYS A 583 -23.61 -5.80 6.39
CA LYS A 583 -23.78 -4.73 5.39
C LYS A 583 -22.58 -3.80 5.33
N ALA A 584 -22.03 -3.43 6.48
CA ALA A 584 -20.84 -2.58 6.54
C ALA A 584 -19.63 -3.29 5.96
N ASN A 585 -19.45 -4.59 6.23
CA ASN A 585 -18.41 -5.39 5.58
C ASN A 585 -18.55 -5.44 4.05
N GLU A 586 -19.77 -5.56 3.53
CA GLU A 586 -20.02 -5.47 2.08
C GLU A 586 -19.64 -4.09 1.51
N ALA A 587 -19.88 -3.00 2.25
CA ALA A 587 -19.48 -1.66 1.85
C ALA A 587 -17.95 -1.48 1.86
N ILE A 588 -17.28 -1.98 2.92
CA ILE A 588 -15.81 -2.00 3.03
C ILE A 588 -15.19 -2.79 1.88
N ASP A 589 -15.76 -3.94 1.51
CA ASP A 589 -15.25 -4.75 0.40
C ASP A 589 -15.30 -4.01 -0.94
N VAL A 590 -16.31 -3.17 -1.16
CA VAL A 590 -16.53 -2.39 -2.39
C VAL A 590 -15.64 -1.15 -2.48
N ALA A 591 -15.18 -0.60 -1.35
CA ALA A 591 -14.33 0.60 -1.32
C ALA A 591 -13.09 0.43 -2.20
N THR A 592 -12.69 1.46 -2.93
CA THR A 592 -11.50 1.40 -3.80
C THR A 592 -10.33 2.25 -3.30
N LYS A 593 -10.48 2.91 -2.15
CA LYS A 593 -9.47 3.80 -1.57
C LYS A 593 -9.69 3.95 -0.06
N ALA A 594 -8.67 4.41 0.66
CA ALA A 594 -8.63 4.45 2.12
C ALA A 594 -9.80 5.25 2.72
N ASP A 595 -10.10 6.44 2.18
CA ASP A 595 -11.17 7.31 2.70
C ASP A 595 -12.58 6.70 2.53
N GLU A 596 -12.78 5.84 1.53
CA GLU A 596 -14.02 5.08 1.36
C GLU A 596 -14.13 3.94 2.37
N VAL A 597 -13.01 3.31 2.75
CA VAL A 597 -12.95 2.29 3.81
C VAL A 597 -13.32 2.92 5.15
N ASP A 598 -12.71 4.07 5.50
CA ASP A 598 -12.99 4.79 6.74
C ASP A 598 -14.46 5.22 6.81
N ALA A 599 -15.00 5.78 5.72
CA ALA A 599 -16.40 6.20 5.65
C ALA A 599 -17.38 5.02 5.81
N ALA A 600 -17.07 3.86 5.20
CA ALA A 600 -17.89 2.66 5.33
C ALA A 600 -17.86 2.08 6.75
N THR A 601 -16.70 2.11 7.40
CA THR A 601 -16.50 1.64 8.78
C THR A 601 -17.31 2.48 9.75
N LEU A 602 -17.16 3.81 9.71
CA LEU A 602 -17.93 4.73 10.56
C LEU A 602 -19.45 4.61 10.34
N ALA A 603 -19.89 4.42 9.08
CA ALA A 603 -21.30 4.18 8.80
C ALA A 603 -21.82 2.87 9.45
N GLY A 604 -20.98 1.83 9.46
CA GLY A 604 -21.25 0.57 10.15
C GLY A 604 -21.35 0.74 11.67
N GLU A 605 -20.40 1.43 12.29
CA GLU A 605 -20.43 1.71 13.73
C GLU A 605 -21.68 2.48 14.15
N LYS A 606 -22.07 3.51 13.39
CA LYS A 606 -23.33 4.23 13.61
C LYS A 606 -24.55 3.30 13.55
N ALA A 607 -24.56 2.34 12.62
CA ALA A 607 -25.67 1.39 12.50
C ALA A 607 -25.71 0.42 13.69
N VAL A 608 -24.55 -0.08 14.14
CA VAL A 608 -24.41 -0.93 15.33
C VAL A 608 -24.89 -0.20 16.59
N ALA A 609 -24.43 1.03 16.81
CA ALA A 609 -24.83 1.88 17.93
C ALA A 609 -26.34 2.12 18.01
N LYS A 610 -27.00 2.28 16.85
CA LYS A 610 -28.46 2.45 16.78
C LYS A 610 -29.22 1.19 17.21
N GLU A 611 -28.70 0.00 16.90
CA GLU A 611 -29.32 -1.26 17.35
C GLU A 611 -29.09 -1.52 18.85
N GLU A 612 -27.94 -1.12 19.41
CA GLU A 612 -27.72 -1.10 20.87
C GLU A 612 -28.76 -0.21 21.58
N LEU A 613 -28.87 1.04 21.16
CA LEU A 613 -29.80 2.01 21.74
C LEU A 613 -31.27 1.55 21.64
N LYS A 614 -31.63 0.93 20.52
CA LYS A 614 -32.96 0.35 20.32
C LYS A 614 -33.23 -0.79 21.30
N ALA A 615 -32.25 -1.64 21.60
CA ALA A 615 -32.40 -2.68 22.61
C ALA A 615 -32.63 -2.09 24.02
N ALA A 616 -31.86 -1.06 24.38
CA ALA A 616 -32.05 -0.34 25.65
C ALA A 616 -33.46 0.31 25.75
N ALA A 617 -33.96 0.86 24.64
CA ALA A 617 -35.32 1.42 24.58
C ALA A 617 -36.41 0.35 24.74
N GLU A 618 -36.27 -0.82 24.11
CA GLU A 618 -37.21 -1.92 24.27
C GLU A 618 -37.19 -2.51 25.70
N ASP A 619 -36.02 -2.57 26.33
CA ASP A 619 -35.89 -2.92 27.76
C ASP A 619 -36.71 -1.97 28.64
N ALA A 620 -36.52 -0.66 28.45
CA ALA A 620 -37.23 0.38 29.18
C ALA A 620 -38.75 0.32 28.96
N LYS A 621 -39.20 0.14 27.72
CA LYS A 621 -40.63 0.01 27.40
C LYS A 621 -41.28 -1.18 28.10
N LYS A 622 -40.55 -2.29 28.28
CA LYS A 622 -41.04 -3.46 29.03
C LYS A 622 -41.15 -3.22 30.52
N ALA A 623 -40.16 -2.57 31.12
CA ALA A 623 -40.24 -2.15 32.51
C ALA A 623 -41.45 -1.22 32.74
N ILE A 624 -41.68 -0.27 31.81
CA ILE A 624 -42.85 0.61 31.83
C ILE A 624 -44.16 -0.19 31.75
N ASP A 625 -44.24 -1.22 30.91
CA ASP A 625 -45.42 -2.08 30.80
C ASP A 625 -45.72 -2.88 32.07
N ALA A 626 -44.69 -3.25 32.82
CA ALA A 626 -44.81 -3.98 34.07
C ALA A 626 -45.39 -3.15 35.23
N ASN A 627 -45.40 -1.81 35.13
CA ASN A 627 -45.95 -0.92 36.16
C ASN A 627 -47.47 -1.10 36.31
N ALA A 628 -47.91 -1.63 37.46
CA ALA A 628 -49.31 -2.07 37.65
C ALA A 628 -50.29 -0.94 38.02
N ASN A 629 -49.79 0.19 38.52
CA ASN A 629 -50.58 1.32 39.02
C ASN A 629 -50.69 2.47 38.00
N LEU A 630 -49.89 2.43 36.94
CA LEU A 630 -50.04 3.32 35.78
C LEU A 630 -51.20 2.89 34.88
N THR A 631 -51.91 3.86 34.33
CA THR A 631 -52.91 3.64 33.29
C THR A 631 -52.23 3.42 31.94
N ASP A 632 -52.95 2.79 31.00
CA ASP A 632 -52.45 2.59 29.63
C ASP A 632 -52.03 3.91 28.96
N ALA A 633 -52.74 5.00 29.23
CA ALA A 633 -52.42 6.32 28.69
C ALA A 633 -51.10 6.88 29.26
N GLU A 634 -50.79 6.61 30.52
CA GLU A 634 -49.55 7.06 31.16
C GLU A 634 -48.37 6.18 30.75
N LYS A 635 -48.59 4.87 30.63
CA LYS A 635 -47.61 3.96 30.03
C LYS A 635 -47.25 4.42 28.63
N GLN A 636 -48.26 4.71 27.80
CA GLN A 636 -48.01 5.21 26.46
C GLN A 636 -47.24 6.53 26.46
N ALA A 637 -47.62 7.49 27.31
CA ALA A 637 -46.89 8.76 27.40
C ALA A 637 -45.42 8.58 27.83
N ALA A 638 -45.12 7.63 28.71
CA ALA A 638 -43.75 7.31 29.10
C ALA A 638 -42.97 6.63 27.94
N LYS A 639 -43.61 5.71 27.20
CA LYS A 639 -43.00 5.11 26.00
C LYS A 639 -42.73 6.13 24.90
N ASP A 640 -43.65 7.06 24.67
CA ASP A 640 -43.47 8.16 23.71
C ASP A 640 -42.29 9.07 24.12
N ALA A 641 -42.06 9.26 25.43
CA ALA A 641 -40.91 10.00 25.93
C ALA A 641 -39.59 9.24 25.69
N VAL A 642 -39.57 7.91 25.90
CA VAL A 642 -38.44 7.05 25.53
C VAL A 642 -38.13 7.17 24.03
N ASP A 643 -39.14 7.05 23.17
CA ASP A 643 -38.97 7.18 21.71
C ASP A 643 -38.43 8.56 21.30
N ALA A 644 -38.83 9.63 22.01
CA ALA A 644 -38.32 10.97 21.78
C ALA A 644 -36.83 11.12 22.17
N GLU A 645 -36.37 10.47 23.23
CA GLU A 645 -34.94 10.46 23.59
C GLU A 645 -34.12 9.60 22.62
N VAL A 646 -34.65 8.46 22.17
CA VAL A 646 -34.02 7.64 21.12
C VAL A 646 -33.84 8.44 19.84
N ALA A 647 -34.86 9.21 19.43
CA ALA A 647 -34.76 10.06 18.24
C ALA A 647 -33.62 11.09 18.36
N LYS A 648 -33.49 11.76 19.51
CA LYS A 648 -32.40 12.73 19.75
C LYS A 648 -31.02 12.07 19.73
N ALA A 649 -30.91 10.88 20.31
CA ALA A 649 -29.66 10.14 20.34
C ALA A 649 -29.27 9.63 18.94
N ASN A 650 -30.23 9.17 18.15
CA ASN A 650 -30.00 8.83 16.74
C ASN A 650 -29.52 10.03 15.93
N ASP A 651 -30.11 11.22 16.12
CA ASP A 651 -29.65 12.45 15.48
C ASP A 651 -28.19 12.79 15.86
N ALA A 652 -27.80 12.55 17.12
CA ALA A 652 -26.44 12.76 17.59
C ALA A 652 -25.45 11.72 17.02
N ILE A 653 -25.85 10.44 16.95
CA ILE A 653 -25.08 9.36 16.32
C ILE A 653 -24.88 9.67 14.83
N ASP A 654 -25.92 10.12 14.13
CA ASP A 654 -25.82 10.48 12.72
C ASP A 654 -24.86 11.66 12.48
N ALA A 655 -24.84 12.63 13.40
CA ALA A 655 -23.97 13.79 13.34
C ALA A 655 -22.50 13.50 13.71
N ALA A 656 -22.21 12.39 14.37
CA ALA A 656 -20.85 12.00 14.74
C ALA A 656 -19.97 11.85 13.49
N THR A 657 -18.71 12.25 13.61
CA THR A 657 -17.73 12.19 12.53
C THR A 657 -16.62 11.18 12.78
N LYS A 658 -16.60 10.58 13.97
CA LYS A 658 -15.57 9.66 14.46
C LYS A 658 -16.20 8.61 15.37
N ALA A 659 -15.51 7.48 15.55
CA ALA A 659 -15.94 6.37 16.40
C ALA A 659 -16.19 6.80 17.86
N ASP A 660 -15.29 7.59 18.44
CA ASP A 660 -15.41 8.06 19.83
C ASP A 660 -16.62 8.99 20.06
N GLU A 661 -16.99 9.76 19.04
CA GLU A 661 -18.21 10.58 19.04
C GLU A 661 -19.48 9.71 18.97
N VAL A 662 -19.45 8.59 18.23
CA VAL A 662 -20.55 7.62 18.15
C VAL A 662 -20.78 6.97 19.52
N ASP A 663 -19.72 6.47 20.17
CA ASP A 663 -19.79 5.87 21.51
C ASP A 663 -20.34 6.86 22.54
N THR A 664 -19.84 8.10 22.50
CA THR A 664 -20.30 9.17 23.40
C THR A 664 -21.78 9.48 23.21
N ALA A 665 -22.26 9.56 21.96
CA ALA A 665 -23.66 9.81 21.64
C ALA A 665 -24.58 8.66 22.08
N THR A 666 -24.13 7.41 21.89
CA THR A 666 -24.86 6.19 22.28
C THR A 666 -25.07 6.13 23.78
N LEU A 667 -23.99 6.26 24.56
CA LEU A 667 -24.06 6.26 26.03
C LEU A 667 -24.94 7.41 26.57
N ALA A 668 -24.87 8.60 25.95
CA ALA A 668 -25.73 9.71 26.32
C ALA A 668 -27.22 9.41 26.09
N GLY A 669 -27.54 8.73 24.97
CA GLY A 669 -28.88 8.26 24.65
C GLY A 669 -29.41 7.24 25.65
N GLU A 670 -28.62 6.22 25.97
CA GLU A 670 -29.02 5.21 26.95
C GLU A 670 -29.24 5.78 28.35
N LYS A 671 -28.39 6.71 28.78
CA LYS A 671 -28.62 7.46 30.04
C LYS A 671 -29.95 8.19 30.01
N ALA A 672 -30.34 8.78 28.88
CA ALA A 672 -31.63 9.47 28.76
C ALA A 672 -32.81 8.49 28.81
N VAL A 673 -32.71 7.36 28.10
CA VAL A 673 -33.70 6.28 28.12
C VAL A 673 -33.90 5.72 29.54
N ALA A 674 -32.80 5.42 30.26
CA ALA A 674 -32.85 4.89 31.62
C ALA A 674 -33.54 5.87 32.61
N LYS A 675 -33.37 7.17 32.42
CA LYS A 675 -34.04 8.19 33.25
C LYS A 675 -35.54 8.24 33.01
N GLU A 676 -36.00 8.07 31.77
CA GLU A 676 -37.44 8.03 31.47
C GLU A 676 -38.10 6.76 32.02
N GLU A 677 -37.41 5.61 32.01
CA GLU A 677 -37.87 4.40 32.71
C GLU A 677 -38.01 4.65 34.21
N LEU A 678 -36.97 5.19 34.86
CA LEU A 678 -36.95 5.48 36.29
C LEU A 678 -38.08 6.44 36.69
N LYS A 679 -38.34 7.45 35.88
CA LYS A 679 -39.43 8.41 36.08
C LYS A 679 -40.80 7.72 36.05
N ALA A 680 -41.02 6.75 35.15
CA ALA A 680 -42.24 5.97 35.13
C ALA A 680 -42.39 5.10 36.41
N ALA A 681 -41.30 4.49 36.88
CA ALA A 681 -41.29 3.72 38.13
C ALA A 681 -41.61 4.59 39.36
N VAL A 682 -41.11 5.84 39.40
CA VAL A 682 -41.45 6.83 40.45
C VAL A 682 -42.94 7.15 40.45
N GLU A 683 -43.54 7.39 39.29
CA GLU A 683 -44.96 7.70 39.19
C GLU A 683 -45.83 6.50 39.60
N ASP A 684 -45.46 5.27 39.22
CA ASP A 684 -46.11 4.04 39.67
C ASP A 684 -46.07 3.91 41.21
N ALA A 685 -44.89 4.10 41.79
CA ALA A 685 -44.66 4.04 43.23
C ALA A 685 -45.51 5.08 43.99
N LYS A 686 -45.53 6.33 43.52
CA LYS A 686 -46.35 7.40 44.11
C LYS A 686 -47.83 7.07 44.09
N LYS A 687 -48.33 6.48 43.00
CA LYS A 687 -49.73 6.04 42.90
C LYS A 687 -50.05 4.87 43.83
N ALA A 688 -49.15 3.90 43.95
CA ALA A 688 -49.31 2.80 44.90
C ALA A 688 -49.45 3.33 46.34
N ILE A 689 -48.61 4.31 46.72
CA ILE A 689 -48.67 4.99 48.02
C ILE A 689 -49.99 5.74 48.19
N ASP A 690 -50.44 6.48 47.18
CA ASP A 690 -51.70 7.22 47.22
C ASP A 690 -52.92 6.33 47.36
N ALA A 691 -52.92 5.18 46.68
CA ALA A 691 -53.99 4.21 46.73
C ALA A 691 -54.13 3.52 48.10
N ASN A 692 -53.12 3.60 48.98
CA ASN A 692 -53.17 2.98 50.30
C ASN A 692 -54.11 3.76 51.24
N PRO A 693 -55.25 3.18 51.68
CA PRO A 693 -56.23 3.88 52.50
C PRO A 693 -55.83 3.96 53.99
N ASN A 694 -54.81 3.20 54.41
CA ASN A 694 -54.41 3.12 55.82
C ASN A 694 -53.24 4.07 56.16
N LEU A 695 -52.79 4.87 55.19
CA LEU A 695 -51.80 5.92 55.41
C LEU A 695 -52.50 7.27 55.53
N SER A 696 -52.05 8.09 56.50
CA SER A 696 -52.43 9.49 56.58
C SER A 696 -51.75 10.32 55.48
N ASP A 697 -52.28 11.51 55.20
CA ASP A 697 -51.70 12.42 54.21
C ASP A 697 -50.24 12.79 54.53
N ALA A 698 -49.91 12.92 55.82
CA ALA A 698 -48.54 13.21 56.27
C ALA A 698 -47.59 12.03 56.01
N GLU A 699 -48.03 10.79 56.25
CA GLU A 699 -47.22 9.60 55.98
C GLU A 699 -47.05 9.35 54.47
N LYS A 700 -48.10 9.62 53.68
CA LYS A 700 -48.01 9.59 52.21
C LYS A 700 -46.98 10.59 51.70
N ALA A 701 -46.96 11.81 52.24
CA ALA A 701 -45.97 12.82 51.87
C ALA A 701 -44.55 12.34 52.16
N VAL A 702 -44.29 11.82 53.38
CA VAL A 702 -42.97 11.29 53.76
C VAL A 702 -42.52 10.14 52.85
N ALA A 703 -43.42 9.21 52.52
CA ALA A 703 -43.09 8.10 51.64
C ALA A 703 -42.77 8.55 50.21
N LYS A 704 -43.50 9.54 49.68
CA LYS A 704 -43.22 10.11 48.35
C LYS A 704 -41.89 10.87 48.32
N ASP A 705 -41.57 11.61 49.39
CA ASP A 705 -40.28 12.29 49.51
C ASP A 705 -39.12 11.28 49.52
N ALA A 706 -39.29 10.11 50.14
CA ALA A 706 -38.30 9.03 50.13
C ALA A 706 -38.12 8.40 48.73
N VAL A 707 -39.23 8.22 47.99
CA VAL A 707 -39.20 7.80 46.58
C VAL A 707 -38.43 8.83 45.74
N ASP A 708 -38.73 10.13 45.89
CA ASP A 708 -38.06 11.20 45.15
C ASP A 708 -36.56 11.28 45.48
N ALA A 709 -36.18 11.08 46.74
CA ALA A 709 -34.78 11.05 47.15
C ALA A 709 -34.03 9.85 46.51
N SER A 710 -34.67 8.69 46.43
CA SER A 710 -34.09 7.50 45.80
C SER A 710 -33.94 7.66 44.29
N ALA A 711 -34.92 8.27 43.64
CA ALA A 711 -34.85 8.62 42.22
C ALA A 711 -33.73 9.63 41.94
N ALA A 712 -33.56 10.65 42.79
CA ALA A 712 -32.46 11.61 42.66
C ALA A 712 -31.08 10.94 42.80
N ALA A 713 -30.95 9.98 43.73
CA ALA A 713 -29.72 9.21 43.91
C ALA A 713 -29.42 8.32 42.70
N ALA A 714 -30.44 7.66 42.14
CA ALA A 714 -30.31 6.83 40.93
C ALA A 714 -29.95 7.67 39.69
N ASN A 715 -30.61 8.80 39.47
CA ASN A 715 -30.27 9.74 38.39
C ASN A 715 -28.81 10.19 38.46
N LYS A 716 -28.32 10.51 39.67
CA LYS A 716 -26.91 10.88 39.87
C LYS A 716 -25.95 9.73 39.57
N ALA A 717 -26.34 8.48 39.82
CA ALA A 717 -25.55 7.31 39.47
C ALA A 717 -25.55 7.07 37.96
N ILE A 718 -26.71 7.20 37.29
CA ILE A 718 -26.85 7.12 35.83
C ILE A 718 -25.99 8.19 35.14
N ASP A 719 -26.04 9.44 35.62
CA ASP A 719 -25.21 10.53 35.09
C ASP A 719 -23.71 10.21 35.14
N GLY A 720 -23.28 9.59 36.24
CA GLY A 720 -21.88 9.20 36.49
C GLY A 720 -21.43 7.90 35.85
N ALA A 721 -22.34 7.12 35.25
CA ALA A 721 -21.99 5.89 34.55
C ALA A 721 -21.11 6.19 33.34
N THR A 722 -20.13 5.34 33.07
CA THR A 722 -19.19 5.48 31.97
C THR A 722 -19.39 4.45 30.86
N SER A 723 -20.31 3.51 31.07
CA SER A 723 -20.70 2.48 30.10
C SER A 723 -22.18 2.11 30.23
N SER A 724 -22.74 1.48 29.21
CA SER A 724 -24.11 0.98 29.13
C SER A 724 -24.41 0.00 30.28
N VAL A 725 -23.45 -0.87 30.58
CA VAL A 725 -23.51 -1.82 31.71
C VAL A 725 -23.62 -1.09 33.06
N GLU A 726 -22.88 0.01 33.25
CA GLU A 726 -22.96 0.82 34.47
C GLU A 726 -24.28 1.60 34.56
N VAL A 727 -24.83 2.07 33.43
CA VAL A 727 -26.15 2.71 33.36
C VAL A 727 -27.22 1.75 33.85
N GLN A 728 -27.20 0.52 33.34
CA GLN A 728 -28.13 -0.53 33.72
C GLN A 728 -28.02 -0.89 35.21
N ALA A 729 -26.80 -1.10 35.73
CA ALA A 729 -26.60 -1.38 37.15
C ALA A 729 -27.09 -0.24 38.07
N ALA A 730 -26.93 1.03 37.65
CA ALA A 730 -27.43 2.19 38.37
C ALA A 730 -28.98 2.23 38.36
N LYS A 731 -29.59 1.89 37.22
CA LYS A 731 -31.04 1.79 37.03
C LYS A 731 -31.66 0.74 37.93
N ASP A 732 -31.14 -0.49 37.92
CA ASP A 732 -31.69 -1.61 38.70
C ASP A 732 -31.60 -1.36 40.20
N LYS A 733 -30.48 -0.79 40.66
CA LYS A 733 -30.32 -0.36 42.05
C LYS A 733 -31.32 0.74 42.43
N GLY A 734 -31.58 1.67 41.52
CA GLY A 734 -32.59 2.72 41.71
C GLY A 734 -34.01 2.16 41.83
N ASN A 735 -34.40 1.30 40.89
CA ASN A 735 -35.70 0.62 40.89
C ASN A 735 -35.90 -0.23 42.15
N ALA A 736 -34.87 -0.95 42.60
CA ALA A 736 -34.91 -1.71 43.85
C ALA A 736 -35.15 -0.81 45.08
N ALA A 737 -34.45 0.33 45.17
CA ALA A 737 -34.64 1.29 46.25
C ALA A 737 -36.05 1.92 46.24
N ILE A 738 -36.59 2.23 45.04
CA ILE A 738 -37.98 2.70 44.90
C ILE A 738 -38.98 1.64 45.38
N ALA A 739 -38.80 0.39 44.96
CA ALA A 739 -39.66 -0.71 45.38
C ALA A 739 -39.62 -0.94 46.91
N GLU A 740 -38.44 -0.78 47.54
CA GLU A 740 -38.28 -0.82 49.00
C GLU A 740 -39.07 0.30 49.69
N ASN A 741 -39.04 1.54 49.18
CA ASN A 741 -39.84 2.64 49.73
C ASN A 741 -41.34 2.37 49.66
N VAL A 742 -41.83 1.78 48.56
CA VAL A 742 -43.24 1.40 48.42
C VAL A 742 -43.60 0.32 49.44
N LEU A 743 -42.72 -0.67 49.64
CA LEU A 743 -42.92 -1.72 50.65
C LEU A 743 -42.95 -1.14 52.07
N ASP A 744 -42.06 -0.19 52.40
CA ASP A 744 -42.03 0.47 53.69
C ASP A 744 -43.30 1.28 53.96
N ALA A 745 -43.81 1.98 52.95
CA ALA A 745 -45.11 2.64 53.03
C ALA A 745 -46.25 1.64 53.25
N ALA A 746 -46.23 0.49 52.57
CA ALA A 746 -47.22 -0.56 52.77
C ALA A 746 -47.15 -1.16 54.18
N LYS A 747 -45.96 -1.42 54.71
CA LYS A 747 -45.75 -1.86 56.09
C LYS A 747 -46.29 -0.85 57.08
N GLN A 748 -46.05 0.44 56.86
CA GLN A 748 -46.58 1.50 57.72
C GLN A 748 -48.11 1.52 57.68
N GLY A 749 -48.73 1.40 56.50
CA GLY A 749 -50.17 1.27 56.38
C GLY A 749 -50.74 0.04 57.09
N ALA A 750 -50.03 -1.10 57.04
CA ALA A 750 -50.42 -2.31 57.77
C ALA A 750 -50.37 -2.11 59.29
N LYS A 751 -49.35 -1.40 59.81
CA LYS A 751 -49.26 -1.02 61.23
C LYS A 751 -50.39 -0.10 61.65
N ASN A 752 -50.70 0.92 60.85
CA ASN A 752 -51.79 1.85 61.14
C ASN A 752 -53.13 1.12 61.24
N LYS A 753 -53.41 0.24 60.28
CA LYS A 753 -54.62 -0.60 60.30
C LYS A 753 -54.67 -1.53 61.52
N LEU A 754 -53.55 -2.16 61.86
CA LEU A 754 -53.44 -3.00 63.06
C LEU A 754 -53.73 -2.19 64.34
N MET A 755 -53.16 -0.99 64.45
CA MET A 755 -53.40 -0.11 65.60
C MET A 755 -54.85 0.34 65.67
N GLU A 756 -55.47 0.71 64.54
CA GLU A 756 -56.89 1.10 64.49
C GLU A 756 -57.81 -0.05 64.96
N GLU A 757 -57.57 -1.27 64.48
CA GLU A 757 -58.31 -2.46 64.90
C GLU A 757 -58.06 -2.81 66.37
N ALA A 758 -56.83 -2.61 66.87
CA ALA A 758 -56.50 -2.77 68.28
C ALA A 758 -57.24 -1.76 69.16
N ASP A 759 -57.31 -0.50 68.75
CA ASP A 759 -58.01 0.55 69.48
C ASP A 759 -59.53 0.29 69.49
N LYS A 760 -60.12 -0.16 68.37
CA LYS A 760 -61.52 -0.62 68.33
C LYS A 760 -61.77 -1.77 69.30
N ALA A 761 -60.88 -2.77 69.30
CA ALA A 761 -60.99 -3.92 70.20
C ALA A 761 -60.89 -3.50 71.68
N LYS A 762 -59.94 -2.63 72.02
CA LYS A 762 -59.79 -2.07 73.38
C LYS A 762 -61.00 -1.23 73.78
N ALA A 763 -61.55 -0.42 72.88
CA ALA A 763 -62.75 0.38 73.12
C ALA A 763 -63.99 -0.51 73.36
N ALA A 764 -64.12 -1.62 72.62
CA ALA A 764 -65.18 -2.61 72.85
C ALA A 764 -65.05 -3.29 74.23
N ILE A 765 -63.83 -3.62 74.65
CA ILE A 765 -63.54 -4.14 76.00
C ILE A 765 -63.92 -3.09 77.08
N ASP A 766 -63.58 -1.83 76.86
CA ASP A 766 -63.93 -0.75 77.78
C ASP A 766 -65.43 -0.55 77.93
N ALA A 767 -66.16 -0.59 76.82
CA ALA A 767 -67.60 -0.45 76.78
C ALA A 767 -68.35 -1.66 77.37
N ASN A 768 -67.69 -2.81 77.57
CA ASN A 768 -68.33 -4.02 78.06
C ASN A 768 -68.66 -3.91 79.57
N PRO A 769 -69.94 -3.92 79.97
CA PRO A 769 -70.33 -3.79 81.38
C PRO A 769 -70.10 -5.08 82.20
N ASN A 770 -69.83 -6.21 81.55
CA ASN A 770 -69.73 -7.54 82.17
C ASN A 770 -68.29 -7.94 82.55
N LEU A 771 -67.30 -7.07 82.34
CA LEU A 771 -65.91 -7.33 82.71
C LEU A 771 -65.50 -6.43 83.89
N THR A 772 -64.80 -7.01 84.87
CA THR A 772 -64.20 -6.23 85.98
C THR A 772 -63.05 -5.36 85.47
N PRO A 773 -62.68 -4.27 86.18
CA PRO A 773 -61.52 -3.45 85.82
C PRO A 773 -60.24 -4.27 85.62
N GLU A 774 -60.01 -5.28 86.47
CA GLU A 774 -58.87 -6.18 86.38
C GLU A 774 -58.91 -7.09 85.14
N GLU A 775 -60.08 -7.62 84.78
CA GLU A 775 -60.26 -8.45 83.58
C GLU A 775 -60.12 -7.63 82.28
N LYS A 776 -60.61 -6.39 82.27
CA LYS A 776 -60.40 -5.44 81.15
C LYS A 776 -58.93 -5.12 80.96
N ALA A 777 -58.20 -4.87 82.05
CA ALA A 777 -56.77 -4.60 81.99
C ALA A 777 -55.97 -5.79 81.43
N ALA A 778 -56.29 -7.02 81.88
CA ALA A 778 -55.65 -8.23 81.37
C ALA A 778 -55.93 -8.48 79.88
N ALA A 779 -57.17 -8.30 79.43
CA ALA A 779 -57.54 -8.47 78.02
C ALA A 779 -56.85 -7.44 77.10
N LYS A 780 -56.71 -6.20 77.56
CA LYS A 780 -55.97 -5.16 76.81
C LYS A 780 -54.47 -5.45 76.74
N ALA A 781 -53.88 -5.98 77.81
CA ALA A 781 -52.46 -6.36 77.83
C ALA A 781 -52.15 -7.49 76.84
N GLU A 782 -53.06 -8.47 76.69
CA GLU A 782 -52.93 -9.50 75.65
C GLU A 782 -53.08 -8.93 74.23
N ILE A 783 -53.96 -7.95 74.02
CA ILE A 783 -54.04 -7.22 72.74
C ILE A 783 -52.73 -6.49 72.46
N ASP A 784 -52.16 -5.79 73.45
CA ASP A 784 -50.88 -5.07 73.30
C ASP A 784 -49.74 -6.03 72.91
N LYS A 785 -49.66 -7.19 73.57
CA LYS A 785 -48.67 -8.23 73.23
C LYS A 785 -48.86 -8.77 71.81
N ALA A 786 -50.11 -9.04 71.41
CA ALA A 786 -50.42 -9.52 70.07
C ALA A 786 -50.13 -8.46 68.99
N VAL A 787 -50.32 -7.17 69.31
CA VAL A 787 -49.93 -6.05 68.45
C VAL A 787 -48.40 -5.98 68.31
N GLU A 788 -47.65 -6.12 69.39
CA GLU A 788 -46.17 -6.14 69.35
C GLU A 788 -45.64 -7.29 68.46
N GLU A 789 -46.15 -8.50 68.63
CA GLU A 789 -45.79 -9.66 67.81
C GLU A 789 -46.12 -9.44 66.33
N ALA A 790 -47.30 -8.87 66.03
CA ALA A 790 -47.69 -8.55 64.66
C ALA A 790 -46.84 -7.43 64.04
N ILE A 791 -46.44 -6.41 64.81
CA ILE A 791 -45.53 -5.36 64.34
C ILE A 791 -44.16 -5.94 63.96
N ILE A 792 -43.63 -6.88 64.76
CA ILE A 792 -42.38 -7.58 64.44
C ILE A 792 -42.52 -8.33 63.12
N ALA A 793 -43.62 -9.08 62.95
CA ALA A 793 -43.89 -9.78 61.69
C ALA A 793 -43.98 -8.81 60.49
N ILE A 794 -44.69 -7.69 60.65
CA ILE A 794 -44.83 -6.66 59.60
C ILE A 794 -43.46 -6.07 59.23
N ASN A 795 -42.63 -5.73 60.21
CA ASN A 795 -41.28 -5.21 59.95
C ASN A 795 -40.40 -6.21 59.20
N GLY A 796 -40.51 -7.50 59.55
CA GLY A 796 -39.76 -8.59 58.94
C GLY A 796 -40.23 -9.00 57.54
N ALA A 797 -41.36 -8.49 57.03
CA ALA A 797 -41.84 -8.82 55.70
C ALA A 797 -40.90 -8.26 54.62
N GLY A 798 -40.32 -9.13 53.79
CA GLY A 798 -39.41 -8.71 52.70
C GLY A 798 -40.11 -8.32 51.39
N THR A 799 -41.41 -8.62 51.25
CA THR A 799 -42.17 -8.37 50.02
C THR A 799 -43.62 -8.00 50.35
N HIS A 800 -44.31 -7.38 49.40
CA HIS A 800 -45.75 -7.10 49.51
C HIS A 800 -46.58 -8.38 49.70
N HIS A 801 -46.18 -9.47 49.04
CA HIS A 801 -46.84 -10.76 49.21
C HIS A 801 -46.71 -11.27 50.63
N ALA A 802 -45.47 -11.32 51.17
CA ALA A 802 -45.23 -11.74 52.54
C ALA A 802 -45.96 -10.85 53.56
N LEU A 803 -46.05 -9.54 53.28
CA LEU A 803 -46.80 -8.59 54.11
C LEU A 803 -48.31 -8.91 54.11
N GLY A 804 -48.88 -9.28 52.96
CA GLY A 804 -50.29 -9.64 52.83
C GLY A 804 -50.67 -10.95 53.51
N GLU A 805 -49.72 -11.88 53.69
CA GLU A 805 -49.94 -13.16 54.38
C GLU A 805 -49.95 -13.05 55.91
N ILE A 806 -49.50 -11.91 56.47
CA ILE A 806 -49.48 -11.70 57.92
C ILE A 806 -50.90 -11.64 58.45
N LYS A 807 -51.31 -12.72 59.14
CA LYS A 807 -52.60 -12.81 59.78
C LYS A 807 -52.61 -11.97 61.05
N LEU A 808 -53.38 -10.87 61.05
CA LEU A 808 -53.53 -10.02 62.23
C LEU A 808 -54.42 -10.75 63.27
N PRO A 809 -53.89 -11.07 64.47
CA PRO A 809 -54.56 -11.97 65.43
C PRO A 809 -55.84 -11.40 66.06
N LEU A 810 -56.08 -10.09 65.96
CA LEU A 810 -57.12 -9.41 66.74
C LEU A 810 -58.57 -9.76 66.35
N SER A 811 -58.82 -10.13 65.10
CA SER A 811 -60.18 -10.50 64.65
C SER A 811 -60.73 -11.77 65.31
N ALA A 812 -59.86 -12.58 65.93
CA ALA A 812 -60.25 -13.78 66.64
C ALA A 812 -60.45 -13.60 68.16
N LEU A 813 -60.08 -12.44 68.72
CA LEU A 813 -60.13 -12.18 70.17
C LEU A 813 -61.51 -11.71 70.69
N ILE A 814 -62.49 -11.41 69.81
CA ILE A 814 -63.84 -11.01 70.22
C ILE A 814 -64.83 -12.10 69.79
N LYS A 815 -65.09 -13.08 70.66
CA LYS A 815 -66.33 -13.87 70.58
C LYS A 815 -67.45 -13.10 71.30
N PRO A 816 -68.69 -13.07 70.75
CA PRO A 816 -69.81 -12.43 71.43
C PRO A 816 -70.02 -13.13 72.79
N VAL A 817 -69.96 -12.35 73.88
CA VAL A 817 -70.31 -12.86 75.20
C VAL A 817 -71.82 -13.08 75.23
N VAL A 818 -72.22 -14.33 75.46
CA VAL A 818 -73.61 -14.72 75.70
C VAL A 818 -74.06 -14.00 76.98
N THR A 819 -75.11 -13.20 76.91
CA THR A 819 -75.67 -12.52 78.08
C THR A 819 -76.44 -13.52 78.93
N VAL A 820 -75.86 -13.94 80.06
CA VAL A 820 -76.49 -14.84 81.01
C VAL A 820 -77.12 -14.03 82.15
N THR A 821 -78.31 -14.43 82.61
CA THR A 821 -78.98 -13.78 83.75
C THR A 821 -78.81 -14.66 85.00
N PRO A 822 -78.35 -14.13 86.15
CA PRO A 822 -78.25 -14.90 87.39
C PRO A 822 -79.60 -15.38 87.90
N VAL A 823 -79.70 -16.66 88.27
CA VAL A 823 -80.74 -17.18 89.17
C VAL A 823 -80.15 -17.70 90.46
N LEU A 824 -80.79 -17.35 91.58
CA LEU A 824 -80.37 -17.77 92.92
C LEU A 824 -80.83 -19.20 93.27
N ASP A 825 -82.01 -19.61 92.78
CA ASP A 825 -82.59 -20.95 92.98
C ASP A 825 -83.24 -21.45 91.66
N PRO A 826 -82.60 -22.39 90.95
CA PRO A 826 -83.12 -22.97 89.70
C PRO A 826 -84.50 -23.60 89.80
N ASN A 827 -84.90 -24.04 91.00
CA ASN A 827 -86.15 -24.75 91.21
C ASN A 827 -87.27 -23.82 91.73
N ASN A 828 -86.99 -22.53 91.93
CA ASN A 828 -87.95 -21.55 92.42
C ASN A 828 -87.64 -20.13 91.93
N LEU A 829 -87.92 -19.88 90.66
CA LEU A 829 -87.74 -18.60 90.00
C LEU A 829 -88.60 -17.49 90.63
N THR A 830 -88.01 -16.32 90.82
CA THR A 830 -88.69 -15.09 91.18
C THR A 830 -89.52 -14.56 90.01
N GLU A 831 -90.51 -13.71 90.30
CA GLU A 831 -91.36 -13.11 89.24
C GLU A 831 -90.56 -12.24 88.27
N GLU A 832 -89.46 -11.62 88.73
CA GLU A 832 -88.54 -10.85 87.89
C GLU A 832 -87.70 -11.75 86.98
N GLU A 833 -87.20 -12.87 87.47
CA GLU A 833 -86.46 -13.87 86.68
C GLU A 833 -87.38 -14.51 85.61
N ILE A 834 -88.62 -14.85 85.98
CA ILE A 834 -89.66 -15.34 85.05
C ILE A 834 -89.95 -14.33 83.93
N ALA A 835 -90.17 -13.06 84.29
CA ALA A 835 -90.43 -12.01 83.32
C ALA A 835 -89.24 -11.80 82.36
N ARG A 836 -88.00 -11.94 82.86
CA ARG A 836 -86.78 -11.85 82.06
C ARG A 836 -86.64 -13.03 81.10
N ILE A 837 -86.89 -14.26 81.55
CA ILE A 837 -86.86 -15.46 80.71
C ILE A 837 -87.90 -15.34 79.59
N LYS A 838 -89.09 -14.85 79.92
CA LYS A 838 -90.15 -14.60 78.93
C LYS A 838 -89.74 -13.54 77.91
N ALA A 839 -89.16 -12.42 78.35
CA ALA A 839 -88.66 -11.38 77.46
C ALA A 839 -87.51 -11.90 76.56
N LEU A 840 -86.59 -12.69 77.11
CA LEU A 840 -85.49 -13.30 76.35
C LEU A 840 -85.99 -14.31 75.31
N LEU A 841 -87.03 -15.08 75.63
CA LEU A 841 -87.68 -15.98 74.68
C LEU A 841 -88.32 -15.17 73.55
N GLU A 842 -89.05 -14.10 73.87
CA GLU A 842 -89.71 -13.22 72.89
C GLU A 842 -88.72 -12.39 72.04
N GLU A 843 -87.57 -11.99 72.59
CA GLU A 843 -86.54 -11.21 71.88
C GLU A 843 -85.70 -12.07 70.94
N ASN A 844 -85.39 -13.30 71.34
CA ASN A 844 -84.53 -14.19 70.57
C ASN A 844 -85.29 -15.10 69.60
N ASN A 845 -86.63 -15.14 69.66
CA ASN A 845 -87.44 -16.00 68.81
C ASN A 845 -88.65 -15.26 68.21
N THR A 846 -88.99 -15.57 66.96
CA THR A 846 -90.16 -15.00 66.28
C THR A 846 -91.37 -15.90 66.45
N PHE A 847 -92.35 -15.49 67.28
CA PHE A 847 -93.57 -16.29 67.53
C PHE A 847 -94.79 -15.83 66.71
N PRO A 848 -95.71 -16.73 66.32
CA PRO A 848 -96.99 -16.38 65.72
C PRO A 848 -97.87 -15.51 66.63
N GLU A 849 -98.62 -14.58 66.06
CA GLU A 849 -99.52 -13.68 66.80
C GLU A 849 -100.63 -14.48 67.51
N GLY A 850 -100.75 -14.31 68.83
CA GLY A 850 -101.62 -15.11 69.70
C GLY A 850 -100.93 -16.27 70.44
N THR A 851 -99.60 -16.42 70.28
CA THR A 851 -98.80 -17.39 71.06
C THR A 851 -98.71 -16.95 72.52
N GLU A 852 -98.99 -17.86 73.45
CA GLU A 852 -98.95 -17.61 74.89
C GLU A 852 -97.77 -18.38 75.51
N ILE A 853 -96.76 -17.64 75.97
CA ILE A 853 -95.59 -18.20 76.66
C ILE A 853 -95.83 -18.13 78.17
N ILE A 854 -95.79 -19.29 78.81
CA ILE A 854 -95.96 -19.44 80.26
C ILE A 854 -94.66 -20.02 80.81
N VAL A 855 -94.00 -19.25 81.68
CA VAL A 855 -92.80 -19.67 82.41
C VAL A 855 -93.20 -19.96 83.86
N SER A 856 -92.98 -21.19 84.29
CA SER A 856 -93.30 -21.68 85.62
C SER A 856 -92.21 -21.34 86.64
N LYS A 857 -92.55 -21.35 87.94
CA LYS A 857 -91.56 -21.14 89.02
C LYS A 857 -90.49 -22.24 89.11
N ASP A 858 -90.76 -23.44 88.59
CA ASP A 858 -89.80 -24.53 88.50
C ASP A 858 -88.95 -24.49 87.21
N ALA A 859 -88.95 -23.35 86.52
CA ALA A 859 -88.28 -23.12 85.25
C ALA A 859 -88.76 -23.95 84.05
N SER A 860 -89.90 -24.65 84.16
CA SER A 860 -90.55 -25.23 82.98
C SER A 860 -91.20 -24.15 82.14
N VAL A 861 -91.06 -24.24 80.81
CA VAL A 861 -91.72 -23.30 79.88
C VAL A 861 -92.70 -24.05 79.01
N SER A 862 -93.92 -23.53 78.95
CA SER A 862 -94.96 -24.00 78.06
C SER A 862 -95.28 -22.90 77.05
N ILE A 863 -95.07 -23.20 75.78
CA ILE A 863 -95.39 -22.31 74.67
C ILE A 863 -96.63 -22.85 73.99
N LYS A 864 -97.72 -22.10 74.06
CA LYS A 864 -99.00 -22.48 73.46
C LYS A 864 -99.24 -21.66 72.20
N TYR A 865 -99.29 -22.34 71.06
CA TYR A 865 -99.50 -21.70 69.77
C TYR A 865 -101.00 -21.52 69.47
N PRO A 866 -101.38 -20.63 68.52
CA PRO A 866 -102.77 -20.33 68.20
C PRO A 866 -103.60 -21.51 67.67
N ASP A 867 -102.94 -22.55 67.12
CA ASP A 867 -103.56 -23.77 66.60
C ASP A 867 -103.91 -24.81 67.69
N GLY A 868 -103.59 -24.50 68.96
CA GLY A 868 -103.84 -25.36 70.11
C GLY A 868 -102.73 -26.36 70.42
N THR A 869 -101.64 -26.38 69.63
CA THR A 869 -100.44 -27.15 69.95
C THR A 869 -99.65 -26.49 71.08
N ILE A 870 -98.96 -27.31 71.87
CA ILE A 870 -98.18 -26.86 73.04
C ILE A 870 -96.81 -27.51 72.98
N ASP A 871 -95.77 -26.68 72.93
CA ASP A 871 -94.39 -27.12 73.16
C ASP A 871 -94.03 -26.93 74.64
N LEU A 872 -93.31 -27.91 75.17
CA LEU A 872 -92.88 -27.95 76.55
C LEU A 872 -91.36 -28.03 76.59
N VAL A 873 -90.72 -27.00 77.13
CA VAL A 873 -89.28 -26.95 77.34
C VAL A 873 -89.00 -27.32 78.79
N LEU A 874 -88.14 -28.32 79.00
CA LEU A 874 -87.87 -28.84 80.33
C LEU A 874 -86.98 -27.87 81.12
N PRO A 875 -87.12 -27.82 82.46
CA PRO A 875 -86.30 -26.96 83.32
C PRO A 875 -84.79 -27.07 83.08
N ALA A 876 -84.29 -28.28 82.82
CA ALA A 876 -82.86 -28.55 82.59
C ALA A 876 -82.31 -28.00 81.26
N GLU A 877 -83.19 -27.64 80.33
CA GLU A 877 -82.83 -26.99 79.07
C GLU A 877 -82.84 -25.47 79.18
N ILE A 878 -83.45 -24.95 80.25
CA ILE A 878 -83.60 -23.52 80.52
C ILE A 878 -82.61 -23.06 81.59
N VAL A 879 -82.38 -23.86 82.63
CA VAL A 879 -81.43 -23.58 83.72
C VAL A 879 -80.38 -24.70 83.79
N LYS A 880 -79.09 -24.36 83.65
CA LYS A 880 -77.98 -25.33 83.77
C LYS A 880 -77.06 -25.00 84.93
N GLN A 881 -76.59 -26.04 85.63
CA GLN A 881 -75.60 -25.92 86.70
C GLN A 881 -74.21 -25.68 86.08
N ALA A 882 -73.52 -24.63 86.52
CA ALA A 882 -72.19 -24.27 86.02
C ALA A 882 -71.16 -25.38 86.31
N ASP A 883 -70.31 -25.69 85.33
CA ASP A 883 -69.13 -26.54 85.51
C ASP A 883 -68.05 -25.78 86.28
N THR A 884 -67.41 -26.43 87.26
CA THR A 884 -66.68 -25.76 88.37
C THR A 884 -65.16 -25.94 88.33
N THR A 885 -64.58 -26.37 87.20
CA THR A 885 -63.12 -26.47 87.08
C THR A 885 -62.52 -25.23 86.42
N ALA A 886 -61.96 -24.37 87.28
CA ALA A 886 -60.91 -23.34 87.11
C ALA A 886 -60.78 -22.57 85.77
N PRO A 887 -60.71 -21.22 85.79
CA PRO A 887 -60.39 -20.43 84.61
C PRO A 887 -58.93 -20.65 84.20
N ALA A 888 -58.70 -21.00 82.95
CA ALA A 888 -57.43 -20.83 82.29
C ALA A 888 -57.68 -20.08 80.99
N ILE A 889 -56.91 -19.01 80.76
CA ILE A 889 -56.68 -18.48 79.42
C ILE A 889 -55.99 -19.62 78.67
N THR A 890 -56.74 -20.42 77.93
CA THR A 890 -56.15 -21.44 77.07
C THR A 890 -56.29 -21.01 75.62
N ASP A 891 -55.16 -21.01 74.96
CA ASP A 891 -55.05 -21.09 73.51
C ASP A 891 -55.85 -22.33 73.06
N ASP A 892 -56.94 -22.14 72.31
CA ASP A 892 -57.40 -23.25 71.48
C ASP A 892 -56.23 -23.57 70.53
N ALA A 893 -55.96 -24.81 70.16
CA ALA A 893 -54.75 -25.19 69.39
C ALA A 893 -54.66 -24.59 67.96
N LYS A 894 -55.36 -23.47 67.71
CA LYS A 894 -55.45 -22.65 66.51
C LYS A 894 -55.15 -21.15 66.79
N GLY A 895 -54.77 -20.73 68.00
CA GLY A 895 -54.33 -19.36 68.27
C GLY A 895 -55.40 -18.41 68.83
N ASN A 896 -56.57 -18.88 69.28
CA ASN A 896 -57.63 -17.99 69.78
C ASN A 896 -57.73 -17.97 71.31
N ILE A 897 -57.79 -16.77 71.89
CA ILE A 897 -58.06 -16.55 73.32
C ILE A 897 -59.58 -16.61 73.57
N VAL A 898 -60.02 -17.55 74.42
CA VAL A 898 -61.42 -17.65 74.86
C VAL A 898 -61.54 -17.10 76.29
N VAL A 899 -62.31 -16.02 76.47
CA VAL A 899 -62.66 -15.47 77.79
C VAL A 899 -64.09 -15.85 78.13
N ALA A 900 -64.27 -16.69 79.16
CA ALA A 900 -65.57 -16.97 79.76
C ALA A 900 -65.69 -16.25 81.12
N PRO A 901 -66.85 -15.64 81.44
CA PRO A 901 -67.00 -14.77 82.63
C PRO A 901 -67.07 -15.56 83.94
N THR A 902 -66.71 -14.92 85.08
CA THR A 902 -66.79 -15.54 86.42
C THR A 902 -67.60 -14.71 87.44
N LYS A 903 -68.46 -15.44 88.19
CA LYS A 903 -69.16 -15.13 89.47
C LYS A 903 -70.22 -14.02 89.48
N GLU A 904 -71.43 -14.15 90.03
CA GLU A 904 -72.18 -15.21 90.72
C GLU A 904 -73.56 -15.31 90.05
N ALA A 905 -73.82 -16.42 89.37
CA ALA A 905 -75.03 -16.66 88.60
C ALA A 905 -75.05 -18.12 88.16
N VAL A 906 -76.12 -18.86 88.47
CA VAL A 906 -76.39 -20.08 87.70
C VAL A 906 -76.77 -19.65 86.28
N GLU A 907 -76.18 -20.28 85.28
CA GLU A 907 -76.22 -19.84 83.88
C GLU A 907 -77.56 -20.24 83.22
N PHE A 908 -78.29 -19.28 82.65
CA PHE A 908 -79.33 -19.58 81.67
C PHE A 908 -78.71 -19.58 80.28
N VAL A 909 -78.84 -20.70 79.58
CA VAL A 909 -78.65 -20.74 78.14
C VAL A 909 -79.99 -21.13 77.56
N VAL A 910 -80.71 -20.17 76.98
CA VAL A 910 -81.84 -20.49 76.12
C VAL A 910 -81.25 -20.96 74.79
N THR A 911 -81.08 -22.27 74.62
CA THR A 911 -80.96 -22.85 73.29
C THR A 911 -82.34 -23.27 72.82
N TYR A 912 -82.96 -22.43 71.99
CA TYR A 912 -83.84 -22.89 70.92
C TYR A 912 -83.66 -21.98 69.71
#